data_AF-A0A6I9WW85-F1
#
_entry.id   AF-A0A6I9WW85-F1
#
_cell.length_a   1.000
_cell.length_b   1.000
_cell.length_c   1.000
_cell.angle_alpha   90.00
_cell.angle_beta   90.00
_cell.angle_gamma   90.00
#
_symmetry.space_group_name_H-M   'P 1'
#
loop_
_entity.id
_entity.type
_entity.pdbx_description
1 polymer ?
#
loop_
_entity_poly.entity_id
_entity_poly.type
_entity_poly.pdbx_seq_one_letter_code
_entity_poly.pdbx_strand_id
1 'polypeptide(L)'
;MWSFFSRDPAKDFPYEIGEPIPGLENKSIWTIHRAKRKGTTTGEDVSVFVFDVKNGGEQQLDIARSAVKRLKTLRHPSILAYLDSLETDKMVYLATERVEPLYNRLTQKCNSENESKKELYFSWGIFQITRALNFLNNDGNLRHNNVNLWTVFVNEESGEWKLGGVEYMTAVDTLYNLLPATFQVYQPPEAKENMKPATKCSVDMWGLGCLIWETYNGTLNTTSQLKITGQIPKQITMVYRELTGANPEGRPNPADVIARCRSNGGFFKNNLVDALLFLEEIQMKERGEKGRFFSQLAAQLDSFPDGVGRYKILPQLLAAFEFGDAGSAVLPPLLQLGSQLPDAEYQRRVVPCVVKLFASNDRATRLRLLQQLDRFVDHLQSATVNEAIFPQVARGFLDTNPAIREETIRSVVHLAPKLDYNNLNVETLRYFAKLQSKDEQGGIRTNTTVCLGKIAQHLHPQIRQKVLIGAFIRGTRDSFPPARIASILALAATQQYFLLQEVANRILPALCPLTTDVDKGVRDNAFRIIRGFLSKLETVSEDPGLRESMEADVNTATPSLSNAAATWAGWAVTAVTAKFYRSQSDTPKSSNAHSTSRILLNKPASLEQASSSQSSASTTATTSSATSMTSLDPDHEHDTQNTQNTNSDCDWDCWDADNWGDMEQQSTTAPSVPLNPASSISSSGHSPKANEQWTSLEEEPEEETTQGVQDKNDSSEVGWEDSEFQSLEDVQPLEQPNIPSGNNKYEEARRKREERKLARQRQMEAKRAVKLRTNPAAKKI
;
A
#
# COMPACT_ATOMS: atom_id res chain seq x y z
N MET A 1 26.24 67.20 -8.37
CA MET A 1 25.83 66.31 -7.25
C MET A 1 24.64 65.43 -7.68
N TRP A 2 24.79 64.66 -8.75
CA TRP A 2 23.75 63.74 -9.26
C TRP A 2 24.42 62.41 -9.58
N SER A 3 24.40 61.45 -8.65
CA SER A 3 24.64 60.01 -8.89
C SER A 3 24.59 59.23 -7.56
N PHE A 4 23.42 59.14 -6.92
CA PHE A 4 23.24 58.31 -5.71
C PHE A 4 22.01 57.39 -5.76
N PHE A 5 21.54 57.05 -6.97
CA PHE A 5 20.57 55.98 -7.17
C PHE A 5 21.05 55.03 -8.27
N SER A 6 22.23 54.41 -8.10
CA SER A 6 22.47 53.16 -8.82
C SER A 6 21.57 52.11 -8.18
N ARG A 7 20.48 51.74 -8.86
CA ARG A 7 19.76 50.50 -8.55
C ARG A 7 20.81 49.40 -8.50
N ASP A 8 20.98 48.78 -7.34
CA ASP A 8 21.85 47.61 -7.19
C ASP A 8 21.31 46.52 -8.13
N PRO A 9 22.03 46.14 -9.20
CA PRO A 9 21.54 45.16 -10.17
C PRO A 9 21.24 43.81 -9.53
N ALA A 10 21.83 43.51 -8.36
CA ALA A 10 21.53 42.31 -7.59
C ALA A 10 20.09 42.29 -7.03
N LYS A 11 19.42 43.44 -6.90
CA LYS A 11 18.00 43.50 -6.51
C LYS A 11 17.07 42.95 -7.58
N ASP A 12 17.48 43.02 -8.85
CA ASP A 12 16.70 42.53 -9.99
C ASP A 12 16.93 41.02 -10.23
N PHE A 13 17.89 40.38 -9.55
CA PHE A 13 18.07 38.94 -9.61
C PHE A 13 16.93 38.22 -8.88
N PRO A 14 16.20 37.28 -9.52
CA PRO A 14 15.00 36.68 -8.95
C PRO A 14 15.30 35.60 -7.88
N TYR A 15 16.54 35.53 -7.37
CA TYR A 15 16.96 34.57 -6.36
C TYR A 15 17.52 35.25 -5.13
N GLU A 16 17.22 34.69 -3.97
CA GLU A 16 17.83 35.01 -2.69
C GLU A 16 18.99 34.05 -2.44
N ILE A 17 20.20 34.60 -2.38
CA ILE A 17 21.44 33.82 -2.24
C ILE A 17 21.73 33.64 -0.76
N GLY A 18 21.81 32.40 -0.32
CA GLY A 18 22.14 32.00 1.03
C GLY A 18 23.61 31.56 1.17
N GLU A 19 23.84 30.61 2.07
CA GLU A 19 25.17 30.19 2.47
C GLU A 19 25.94 29.46 1.36
N PRO A 20 27.28 29.65 1.30
CA PRO A 20 28.13 28.91 0.38
C PRO A 20 28.21 27.42 0.76
N ILE A 21 28.27 26.57 -0.26
CA ILE A 21 28.50 25.13 -0.14
C ILE A 21 30.02 24.90 -0.22
N PRO A 22 30.66 24.34 0.81
CA PRO A 22 32.10 24.09 0.80
C PRO A 22 32.46 22.92 -0.13
N GLY A 23 33.74 22.78 -0.46
CA GLY A 23 34.30 21.60 -1.15
C GLY A 23 34.77 21.83 -2.59
N LEU A 24 34.62 23.03 -3.13
CA LEU A 24 35.16 23.42 -4.45
C LEU A 24 36.29 24.46 -4.36
N GLU A 25 36.80 24.72 -3.16
CA GLU A 25 37.86 25.70 -2.95
C GLU A 25 39.09 25.31 -3.77
N ASN A 26 39.57 26.24 -4.61
CA ASN A 26 40.68 26.02 -5.54
C ASN A 26 40.45 24.92 -6.60
N LYS A 27 39.23 24.39 -6.72
CA LYS A 27 38.82 23.37 -7.71
C LYS A 27 37.72 23.85 -8.65
N SER A 28 37.38 25.14 -8.59
CA SER A 28 36.45 25.82 -9.48
C SER A 28 36.75 27.33 -9.47
N ILE A 29 36.39 28.03 -10.55
CA ILE A 29 36.34 29.50 -10.54
C ILE A 29 35.08 30.03 -9.83
N TRP A 30 34.09 29.15 -9.62
CA TRP A 30 32.80 29.49 -9.01
C TRP A 30 32.77 29.12 -7.53
N THR A 31 32.15 29.95 -6.71
CA THR A 31 31.61 29.55 -5.41
C THR A 31 30.14 29.16 -5.59
N ILE A 32 29.71 28.07 -4.97
CA ILE A 32 28.32 27.60 -5.06
C ILE A 32 27.59 28.00 -3.81
N HIS A 33 26.38 28.53 -3.95
CA HIS A 33 25.53 28.94 -2.85
C HIS A 33 24.18 28.23 -2.90
N ARG A 34 23.66 27.93 -1.72
CA ARG A 34 22.25 27.56 -1.54
C ARG A 34 21.40 28.78 -1.81
N ALA A 35 20.36 28.68 -2.63
CA ALA A 35 19.52 29.82 -2.95
C ALA A 35 18.05 29.43 -3.10
N LYS A 36 17.17 30.43 -3.01
CA LYS A 36 15.71 30.27 -3.18
C LYS A 36 15.17 31.26 -4.20
N ARG A 37 14.22 30.83 -5.03
CA ARG A 37 13.55 31.72 -5.98
C ARG A 37 12.58 32.66 -5.25
N LYS A 38 12.67 33.97 -5.51
CA LYS A 38 11.81 35.01 -4.94
C LYS A 38 10.41 34.93 -5.57
N GLY A 39 9.37 35.16 -4.76
CA GLY A 39 8.00 35.37 -5.23
C GLY A 39 7.14 34.11 -5.48
N THR A 40 7.66 32.90 -5.26
CA THR A 40 6.84 31.70 -5.18
C THR A 40 6.42 31.44 -3.74
N THR A 41 5.16 31.05 -3.51
CA THR A 41 4.58 30.78 -2.17
C THR A 41 5.33 29.72 -1.37
N THR A 42 6.15 28.91 -2.03
CA THR A 42 6.98 27.85 -1.43
C THR A 42 8.49 28.08 -1.54
N GLY A 43 8.96 29.07 -2.31
CA GLY A 43 10.39 29.31 -2.57
C GLY A 43 11.11 28.09 -3.15
N GLU A 44 11.15 27.96 -4.47
CA GLU A 44 11.85 26.85 -5.13
C GLU A 44 13.35 26.88 -4.78
N ASP A 45 13.85 25.80 -4.17
CA ASP A 45 15.25 25.65 -3.80
C ASP A 45 16.10 25.44 -5.06
N VAL A 46 17.17 26.21 -5.17
CA VAL A 46 18.10 26.18 -6.30
C VAL A 46 19.55 26.28 -5.80
N SER A 47 20.49 26.13 -6.74
CA SER A 47 21.90 26.45 -6.50
C SER A 47 22.32 27.62 -7.39
N VAL A 48 23.09 28.55 -6.83
CA VAL A 48 23.63 29.70 -7.56
C VAL A 48 25.15 29.65 -7.52
N PHE A 49 25.76 29.60 -8.70
CA PHE A 49 27.19 29.71 -8.91
C PHE A 49 27.55 31.19 -9.04
N VAL A 50 28.53 31.63 -8.25
CA VAL A 50 28.96 33.04 -8.16
C VAL A 50 30.43 33.13 -8.54
N PHE A 51 30.75 34.03 -9.46
CA PHE A 51 32.12 34.37 -9.85
C PHE A 51 32.39 35.84 -9.51
N ASP A 52 33.45 36.10 -8.74
CA ASP A 52 33.89 37.45 -8.37
C ASP A 52 34.84 38.01 -9.44
N VAL A 53 34.36 39.04 -10.13
CA VAL A 53 35.07 39.69 -11.24
C VAL A 53 36.39 40.31 -10.78
N LYS A 54 36.45 40.82 -9.55
CA LYS A 54 37.66 41.47 -9.02
C LYS A 54 38.77 40.47 -8.72
N ASN A 55 38.40 39.27 -8.27
CA ASN A 55 39.36 38.26 -7.85
C ASN A 55 39.87 37.40 -9.02
N GLY A 56 39.08 37.23 -10.09
CA GLY A 56 39.43 36.31 -11.17
C GLY A 56 40.18 36.91 -12.37
N GLY A 57 40.20 38.24 -12.52
CA GLY A 57 40.80 38.90 -13.69
C GLY A 57 40.05 38.65 -15.01
N GLU A 58 40.49 39.29 -16.09
CA GLU A 58 39.76 39.34 -17.38
C GLU A 58 39.65 37.97 -18.06
N GLN A 59 40.72 37.15 -18.02
CA GLN A 59 40.70 35.83 -18.63
C GLN A 59 39.70 34.88 -17.96
N GLN A 60 39.62 34.86 -16.63
CA GLN A 60 38.65 34.01 -15.94
C GLN A 60 37.22 34.54 -16.10
N LEU A 61 37.04 35.86 -16.22
CA LEU A 61 35.74 36.45 -16.55
C LEU A 61 35.24 35.97 -17.92
N ASP A 62 36.10 35.93 -18.94
CA ASP A 62 35.72 35.44 -20.26
C ASP A 62 35.40 33.94 -20.26
N ILE A 63 36.12 33.15 -19.45
CA ILE A 63 35.80 31.74 -19.20
C ILE A 63 34.43 31.61 -18.54
N ALA A 64 34.14 32.39 -17.49
CA ALA A 64 32.86 32.38 -16.78
C ALA A 64 31.70 32.76 -17.72
N ARG A 65 31.85 33.84 -18.51
CA ARG A 65 30.87 34.25 -19.53
C ARG A 65 30.64 33.17 -20.57
N SER A 66 31.70 32.52 -21.03
CA SER A 66 31.62 31.44 -22.02
C SER A 66 30.91 30.22 -21.45
N ALA A 67 31.20 29.86 -20.19
CA ALA A 67 30.54 28.78 -19.47
C ALA A 67 29.03 29.03 -19.34
N VAL A 68 28.61 30.24 -18.93
CA VAL A 68 27.19 30.63 -18.86
C VAL A 68 26.52 30.52 -20.23
N LYS A 69 27.13 31.07 -21.28
CA LYS A 69 26.61 30.99 -22.65
C LYS A 69 26.45 29.54 -23.11
N ARG A 70 27.43 28.69 -22.81
CA ARG A 70 27.41 27.27 -23.18
C ARG A 70 26.30 26.53 -22.44
N LEU A 71 26.25 26.61 -21.11
CA LEU A 71 25.26 25.91 -20.30
C LEU A 71 23.83 26.31 -20.66
N LYS A 72 23.61 27.59 -20.98
CA LYS A 72 22.31 28.11 -21.45
C LYS A 72 21.78 27.38 -22.68
N THR A 73 22.64 26.82 -23.54
CA THR A 73 22.25 26.11 -24.76
C THR A 73 22.10 24.59 -24.61
N LEU A 74 22.64 24.00 -23.54
CA LEU A 74 22.62 22.56 -23.34
C LEU A 74 21.30 22.13 -22.69
N ARG A 75 20.65 21.12 -23.26
CA ARG A 75 19.40 20.53 -22.76
C ARG A 75 19.50 19.01 -22.79
N HIS A 76 19.87 18.43 -21.65
CA HIS A 76 20.00 16.99 -21.50
C HIS A 76 19.77 16.60 -20.02
N PRO A 77 19.08 15.49 -19.70
CA PRO A 77 18.76 15.11 -18.33
C PRO A 77 19.98 14.94 -17.41
N SER A 78 21.13 14.56 -17.97
CA SER A 78 22.39 14.33 -17.23
C SER A 78 23.40 15.49 -17.34
N ILE A 79 22.98 16.65 -17.86
CA ILE A 79 23.78 17.89 -17.83
C ILE A 79 23.13 18.84 -16.82
N LEU A 80 23.95 19.60 -16.09
CA LEU A 80 23.48 20.57 -15.10
C LEU A 80 22.48 21.56 -15.74
N ALA A 81 21.24 21.58 -15.23
CA ALA A 81 20.18 22.38 -15.82
C ALA A 81 20.36 23.88 -15.55
N TYR A 82 20.47 24.68 -16.61
CA TYR A 82 20.44 26.14 -16.55
C TYR A 82 19.03 26.64 -16.23
N LEU A 83 18.90 27.54 -15.25
CA LEU A 83 17.65 28.24 -14.95
C LEU A 83 17.73 29.72 -15.36
N ASP A 84 18.76 30.43 -14.91
CA ASP A 84 18.92 31.87 -15.16
C ASP A 84 20.37 32.31 -14.96
N SER A 85 20.70 33.55 -15.35
CA SER A 85 22.01 34.15 -15.12
C SER A 85 21.94 35.67 -15.09
N LEU A 86 22.75 36.29 -14.23
CA LEU A 86 22.90 37.74 -14.17
C LEU A 86 24.38 38.12 -14.14
N GLU A 87 24.79 39.02 -15.01
CA GLU A 87 26.11 39.62 -14.98
C GLU A 87 26.02 41.06 -14.47
N THR A 88 26.93 41.43 -13.58
CA THR A 88 27.08 42.77 -13.03
C THR A 88 28.56 43.16 -13.09
N ASP A 89 28.87 44.43 -12.85
CA ASP A 89 30.27 44.91 -12.84
C ASP A 89 31.16 44.22 -11.78
N LYS A 90 30.55 43.56 -10.79
CA LYS A 90 31.28 42.92 -9.67
C LYS A 90 31.19 41.40 -9.68
N MET A 91 30.08 40.84 -10.17
CA MET A 91 29.74 39.43 -10.01
C MET A 91 29.05 38.88 -11.25
N VAL A 92 29.35 37.62 -11.57
CA VAL A 92 28.57 36.81 -12.52
C VAL A 92 27.83 35.74 -11.72
N TYR A 93 26.51 35.69 -11.88
CA TYR A 93 25.60 34.74 -11.24
C TYR A 93 25.06 33.75 -12.28
N LEU A 94 25.06 32.48 -11.93
CA LEU A 94 24.48 31.39 -12.73
C LEU A 94 23.59 30.53 -11.82
N ALA A 95 22.28 30.58 -12.04
CA ALA A 95 21.29 29.78 -11.31
C ALA A 95 21.02 28.46 -12.03
N THR A 96 21.00 27.37 -11.27
CA THR A 96 20.78 26.00 -11.76
C THR A 96 19.78 25.24 -10.88
N GLU A 97 19.42 24.02 -11.28
CA GLU A 97 18.73 23.08 -10.38
C GLU A 97 19.51 22.91 -9.06
N ARG A 98 18.81 22.51 -7.99
CA ARG A 98 19.39 22.33 -6.66
C ARG A 98 20.41 21.18 -6.64
N VAL A 99 21.68 21.52 -6.45
CA VAL A 99 22.79 20.57 -6.48
C VAL A 99 23.84 20.80 -5.39
N GLU A 100 24.53 19.71 -5.04
CA GLU A 100 25.79 19.68 -4.28
C GLU A 100 26.93 19.06 -5.12
N PRO A 101 28.21 19.40 -4.89
CA PRO A 101 29.33 18.74 -5.54
C PRO A 101 29.36 17.23 -5.28
N LEU A 102 29.69 16.42 -6.31
CA LEU A 102 29.76 14.95 -6.15
C LEU A 102 30.76 14.54 -5.06
N TYR A 103 31.88 15.26 -4.94
CA TYR A 103 32.86 15.07 -3.86
C TYR A 103 32.21 15.04 -2.47
N ASN A 104 31.33 16.00 -2.16
CA ASN A 104 30.65 16.08 -0.87
C ASN A 104 29.72 14.88 -0.67
N ARG A 105 28.97 14.50 -1.72
CA ARG A 105 28.04 13.37 -1.66
C ARG A 105 28.76 12.06 -1.36
N LEU A 106 29.88 11.80 -2.05
CA LEU A 106 30.66 10.57 -1.87
C LEU A 106 31.34 10.50 -0.50
N THR A 107 31.82 11.63 0.02
CA THR A 107 32.54 11.67 1.31
C THR A 107 31.62 11.69 2.54
N GLN A 108 30.43 12.29 2.44
CA GLN A 108 29.54 12.49 3.59
C GLN A 108 28.43 11.44 3.70
N LYS A 109 27.78 11.08 2.59
CA LYS A 109 26.53 10.29 2.61
C LYS A 109 26.72 8.82 2.19
N CYS A 110 27.65 8.53 1.28
CA CYS A 110 27.89 7.14 0.84
C CYS A 110 28.69 6.28 1.83
N ASN A 111 29.24 6.86 2.90
CA ASN A 111 29.95 6.11 3.95
C ASN A 111 29.01 5.37 4.92
N SER A 112 27.74 5.77 4.99
CA SER A 112 26.72 5.15 5.87
C SER A 112 25.77 4.19 5.16
N GLU A 113 25.84 4.09 3.83
CA GLU A 113 24.93 3.27 3.03
C GLU A 113 25.42 1.82 2.89
N ASN A 114 24.49 0.88 2.71
CA ASN A 114 24.80 -0.51 2.42
C ASN A 114 25.59 -0.62 1.09
N GLU A 115 26.63 -1.44 1.04
CA GLU A 115 27.52 -1.58 -0.12
C GLU A 115 26.75 -1.90 -1.41
N SER A 116 25.71 -2.73 -1.34
CA SER A 116 24.88 -3.03 -2.52
C SER A 116 24.09 -1.82 -3.05
N LYS A 117 23.59 -0.94 -2.16
CA LYS A 117 22.91 0.30 -2.58
C LYS A 117 23.90 1.27 -3.23
N LYS A 118 25.09 1.36 -2.64
CA LYS A 118 26.19 2.18 -3.13
C LYS A 118 26.65 1.77 -4.54
N GLU A 119 26.79 0.46 -4.81
CA GLU A 119 27.10 -0.04 -6.16
C GLU A 119 26.03 0.35 -7.19
N LEU A 120 24.74 0.22 -6.85
CA LEU A 120 23.64 0.64 -7.72
C LEU A 120 23.68 2.15 -7.99
N TYR A 121 23.94 2.95 -6.95
CA TYR A 121 24.07 4.41 -7.05
C TYR A 121 25.23 4.81 -7.98
N PHE A 122 26.41 4.21 -7.83
CA PHE A 122 27.57 4.47 -8.70
C PHE A 122 27.33 4.03 -10.13
N SER A 123 26.69 2.86 -10.32
CA SER A 123 26.32 2.37 -11.64
C SER A 123 25.40 3.35 -12.38
N TRP A 124 24.37 3.85 -11.71
CA TRP A 124 23.47 4.84 -12.28
C TRP A 124 24.15 6.18 -12.55
N GLY A 125 24.96 6.69 -11.62
CA GLY A 125 25.68 7.95 -11.78
C GLY A 125 26.67 7.93 -12.95
N ILE A 126 27.50 6.88 -13.05
CA ILE A 126 28.45 6.70 -14.16
C ILE A 126 27.70 6.54 -15.49
N PHE A 127 26.58 5.82 -15.50
CA PHE A 127 25.72 5.70 -16.68
C PHE A 127 25.19 7.07 -17.14
N GLN A 128 24.73 7.92 -16.22
CA GLN A 128 24.25 9.28 -16.52
C GLN A 128 25.36 10.16 -17.13
N ILE A 129 26.56 10.15 -16.55
CA ILE A 129 27.67 10.92 -17.11
C ILE A 129 28.08 10.37 -18.48
N THR A 130 28.09 9.06 -18.67
CA THR A 130 28.37 8.46 -19.98
C THR A 130 27.32 8.88 -21.03
N ARG A 131 26.03 8.97 -20.66
CA ARG A 131 24.97 9.53 -21.54
C ARG A 131 25.21 11.00 -21.87
N ALA A 132 25.62 11.81 -20.89
CA ALA A 132 25.95 13.22 -21.13
C ALA A 132 27.11 13.36 -22.13
N LEU A 133 28.16 12.54 -22.00
CA LEU A 133 29.29 12.54 -22.93
C LEU A 133 28.89 12.05 -24.33
N ASN A 134 28.01 11.05 -24.42
CA ASN A 134 27.45 10.62 -25.69
C ASN A 134 26.74 11.78 -26.41
N PHE A 135 25.87 12.50 -25.68
CA PHE A 135 25.19 13.67 -26.20
C PHE A 135 26.17 14.77 -26.63
N LEU A 136 27.16 15.10 -25.79
CA LEU A 136 28.13 16.16 -26.13
C LEU A 136 28.98 15.79 -27.35
N ASN A 137 29.59 14.61 -27.36
CA ASN A 137 30.58 14.24 -28.38
C ASN A 137 29.93 13.87 -29.72
N ASN A 138 28.84 13.08 -29.69
CA ASN A 138 28.25 12.53 -30.91
C ASN A 138 27.15 13.45 -31.46
N ASP A 139 26.23 13.92 -30.61
CA ASP A 139 25.09 14.73 -31.06
C ASP A 139 25.45 16.22 -31.15
N GLY A 140 26.20 16.72 -30.16
CA GLY A 140 26.58 18.13 -30.04
C GLY A 140 27.87 18.53 -30.77
N ASN A 141 28.72 17.57 -31.17
CA ASN A 141 30.09 17.81 -31.64
C ASN A 141 30.92 18.73 -30.72
N LEU A 142 30.74 18.55 -29.41
CA LEU A 142 31.44 19.27 -28.35
C LEU A 142 32.30 18.30 -27.52
N ARG A 143 33.41 18.80 -26.97
CA ARG A 143 34.24 18.11 -25.98
C ARG A 143 34.25 18.88 -24.68
N HIS A 144 34.05 18.16 -23.58
CA HIS A 144 34.04 18.73 -22.23
C HIS A 144 35.46 19.13 -21.77
N ASN A 145 36.47 18.33 -22.12
CA ASN A 145 37.89 18.47 -21.80
C ASN A 145 38.28 18.34 -20.31
N ASN A 146 37.35 18.51 -19.35
CA ASN A 146 37.66 18.46 -17.90
C ASN A 146 36.70 17.55 -17.08
N VAL A 147 36.42 16.33 -17.54
CA VAL A 147 35.53 15.40 -16.81
C VAL A 147 36.27 14.83 -15.60
N ASN A 148 35.77 15.09 -14.39
CA ASN A 148 36.35 14.60 -13.12
C ASN A 148 35.36 14.77 -11.95
N LEU A 149 35.78 14.39 -10.74
CA LEU A 149 34.98 14.49 -9.52
C LEU A 149 34.46 15.90 -9.17
N TRP A 150 35.17 16.95 -9.57
CA TRP A 150 34.86 18.36 -9.24
C TRP A 150 33.90 19.00 -10.24
N THR A 151 33.79 18.45 -11.46
CA THR A 151 32.90 18.94 -12.51
C THR A 151 31.56 18.20 -12.58
N VAL A 152 31.37 17.18 -11.73
CA VAL A 152 30.10 16.46 -11.57
C VAL A 152 29.39 16.93 -10.31
N PHE A 153 28.11 17.22 -10.48
CA PHE A 153 27.20 17.65 -9.43
C PHE A 153 26.12 16.60 -9.18
N VAL A 154 25.56 16.59 -7.98
CA VAL A 154 24.48 15.68 -7.60
C VAL A 154 23.27 16.50 -7.19
N ASN A 155 22.10 16.19 -7.75
CA ASN A 155 20.85 16.76 -7.27
C ASN A 155 20.61 16.30 -5.81
N GLU A 156 20.52 17.25 -4.86
CA GLU A 156 20.52 16.94 -3.41
C GLU A 156 19.36 16.01 -3.01
N GLU A 157 18.21 16.14 -3.67
CA GLU A 157 17.01 15.35 -3.41
C GLU A 157 17.04 14.02 -4.15
N SER A 158 17.23 14.05 -5.47
CA SER A 158 17.07 12.86 -6.30
C SER A 158 18.31 11.98 -6.41
N GLY A 159 19.48 12.48 -6.01
CA GLY A 159 20.75 11.77 -6.15
C GLY A 159 21.25 11.63 -7.60
N GLU A 160 20.69 12.36 -8.55
CA GLU A 160 21.11 12.23 -9.96
C GLU A 160 22.41 12.98 -10.22
N TRP A 161 23.30 12.35 -11.00
CA TRP A 161 24.55 12.97 -11.43
C TRP A 161 24.32 13.87 -12.64
N LYS A 162 24.89 15.06 -12.57
CA LYS A 162 24.80 16.12 -13.57
C LYS A 162 26.20 16.55 -13.96
N LEU A 163 26.53 16.45 -15.23
CA LEU A 163 27.77 17.01 -15.77
C LEU A 163 27.65 18.54 -15.82
N GLY A 164 28.48 19.23 -15.04
CA GLY A 164 28.64 20.68 -15.03
C GLY A 164 29.98 21.07 -15.64
N GLY A 165 30.72 22.03 -15.04
CA GLY A 165 32.14 22.26 -15.36
C GLY A 165 32.47 22.59 -16.82
N VAL A 166 31.60 23.40 -17.46
CA VAL A 166 31.64 23.67 -18.91
C VAL A 166 32.66 24.73 -19.34
N GLU A 167 33.56 25.15 -18.45
CA GLU A 167 34.54 26.23 -18.65
C GLU A 167 35.51 25.93 -19.79
N TYR A 168 35.93 24.68 -19.92
CA TYR A 168 36.96 24.25 -20.87
C TYR A 168 36.38 23.63 -22.14
N MET A 169 35.05 23.71 -22.33
CA MET A 169 34.38 23.03 -23.42
C MET A 169 34.67 23.66 -24.78
N THR A 170 35.06 22.83 -25.75
CA THR A 170 35.39 23.25 -27.11
C THR A 170 34.64 22.42 -28.16
N ALA A 171 34.64 22.88 -29.42
CA ALA A 171 34.19 22.04 -30.52
C ALA A 171 35.18 20.88 -30.74
N VAL A 172 34.69 19.75 -31.25
CA VAL A 172 35.48 18.55 -31.50
C VAL A 172 36.66 18.80 -32.47
N ASP A 173 36.55 19.75 -33.40
CA ASP A 173 37.60 20.00 -34.40
C ASP A 173 38.71 20.95 -33.92
N THR A 174 38.63 21.44 -32.68
CA THR A 174 39.67 22.31 -32.11
C THR A 174 40.92 21.52 -31.73
N LEU A 175 42.04 22.23 -31.54
CA LEU A 175 43.25 21.66 -30.92
C LEU A 175 42.98 21.28 -29.46
N TYR A 176 43.92 20.53 -28.86
CA TYR A 176 43.90 20.26 -27.42
C TYR A 176 43.81 21.56 -26.62
N ASN A 177 42.86 21.60 -25.68
CA ASN A 177 42.75 22.66 -24.69
C ASN A 177 43.54 22.23 -23.44
N LEU A 178 44.72 22.80 -23.21
CA LEU A 178 45.55 22.43 -22.07
C LEU A 178 44.89 22.90 -20.77
N LEU A 179 44.79 21.99 -19.81
CA LEU A 179 44.16 22.30 -18.52
C LEU A 179 45.13 23.10 -17.64
N PRO A 180 44.62 24.01 -16.78
CA PRO A 180 45.44 24.68 -15.79
C PRO A 180 46.10 23.70 -14.82
N ALA A 181 47.16 24.14 -14.12
CA ALA A 181 47.93 23.32 -13.18
C ALA A 181 47.06 22.54 -12.18
N THR A 182 45.99 23.15 -11.68
CA THR A 182 45.02 22.54 -10.76
C THR A 182 44.37 21.25 -11.29
N PHE A 183 44.17 21.16 -12.59
CA PHE A 183 43.48 20.04 -13.26
C PHE A 183 44.41 19.23 -14.17
N GLN A 184 45.72 19.52 -14.16
CA GLN A 184 46.70 18.85 -15.00
C GLN A 184 46.73 17.32 -14.79
N VAL A 185 46.37 16.85 -13.61
CA VAL A 185 46.26 15.41 -13.29
C VAL A 185 45.23 14.67 -14.15
N TYR A 186 44.21 15.38 -14.64
CA TYR A 186 43.13 14.84 -15.48
C TYR A 186 43.44 14.94 -16.98
N GLN A 187 44.52 15.62 -17.35
CA GLN A 187 44.89 15.77 -18.75
C GLN A 187 45.38 14.41 -19.31
N PRO A 188 44.88 13.98 -20.48
CA PRO A 188 45.33 12.73 -21.07
C PRO A 188 46.80 12.81 -21.51
N PRO A 189 47.57 11.72 -21.45
CA PRO A 189 49.02 11.73 -21.62
C PRO A 189 49.49 12.15 -23.02
N GLU A 190 48.64 12.00 -24.03
CA GLU A 190 48.92 12.41 -25.40
C GLU A 190 48.63 13.90 -25.68
N ALA A 191 47.94 14.61 -24.79
CA ALA A 191 47.56 16.00 -24.99
C ALA A 191 48.80 16.91 -24.96
N LYS A 192 49.12 17.47 -26.13
CA LYS A 192 50.20 18.44 -26.33
C LYS A 192 49.66 19.68 -27.02
N GLU A 193 50.31 20.80 -26.75
CA GLU A 193 50.01 22.06 -27.44
C GLU A 193 50.13 21.87 -28.96
N ASN A 194 49.24 22.52 -29.72
CA ASN A 194 49.20 22.47 -31.19
C ASN A 194 48.92 21.10 -31.84
N MET A 195 48.50 20.09 -31.07
CA MET A 195 48.01 18.82 -31.61
C MET A 195 46.48 18.76 -31.64
N LYS A 196 45.92 17.99 -32.60
CA LYS A 196 44.50 17.65 -32.63
C LYS A 196 44.29 16.30 -31.93
N PRO A 197 43.21 16.14 -31.15
CA PRO A 197 42.83 14.84 -30.62
C PRO A 197 42.51 13.84 -31.73
N ALA A 198 42.91 12.58 -31.52
CA ALA A 198 42.78 11.53 -32.53
C ALA A 198 41.31 11.16 -32.84
N THR A 199 40.44 11.21 -31.82
CA THR A 199 39.02 10.93 -31.98
C THR A 199 38.18 12.02 -31.34
N LYS A 200 36.87 12.02 -31.65
CA LYS A 200 35.93 13.01 -31.14
C LYS A 200 35.77 12.98 -29.61
N CYS A 201 35.92 11.81 -29.00
CA CYS A 201 35.60 11.55 -27.61
C CYS A 201 36.80 11.14 -26.74
N SER A 202 37.98 10.82 -27.31
CA SER A 202 39.09 10.21 -26.56
C SER A 202 39.53 11.00 -25.32
N VAL A 203 39.45 12.34 -25.36
CA VAL A 203 39.78 13.22 -24.23
C VAL A 203 38.76 13.08 -23.11
N ASP A 204 37.47 13.16 -23.43
CA ASP A 204 36.40 13.04 -22.45
C ASP A 204 36.29 11.63 -21.89
N MET A 205 36.58 10.61 -22.70
CA MET A 205 36.59 9.21 -22.27
C MET A 205 37.77 8.89 -21.35
N TRP A 206 38.91 9.56 -21.51
CA TRP A 206 39.97 9.51 -20.51
C TRP A 206 39.49 10.11 -19.18
N GLY A 207 38.85 11.29 -19.23
CA GLY A 207 38.27 11.93 -18.05
C GLY A 207 37.17 11.09 -17.37
N LEU A 208 36.36 10.36 -18.15
CA LEU A 208 35.43 9.36 -17.61
C LEU A 208 36.16 8.25 -16.87
N GLY A 209 37.31 7.78 -17.39
CA GLY A 209 38.20 6.87 -16.69
C GLY A 209 38.67 7.43 -15.34
N CYS A 210 39.14 8.68 -15.32
CA CYS A 210 39.51 9.37 -14.07
C CYS A 210 38.33 9.42 -13.09
N LEU A 211 37.14 9.83 -13.54
CA LEU A 211 35.94 9.92 -12.70
C LEU A 211 35.53 8.55 -12.13
N ILE A 212 35.58 7.48 -12.94
CA ILE A 212 35.32 6.11 -12.46
C ILE A 212 36.31 5.76 -11.36
N TRP A 213 37.61 6.04 -11.56
CA TRP A 213 38.61 5.77 -10.53
C TRP A 213 38.31 6.54 -9.24
N GLU A 214 37.99 7.84 -9.36
CA GLU A 214 37.72 8.72 -8.22
C GLU A 214 36.46 8.32 -7.45
N THR A 215 35.46 7.78 -8.14
CA THR A 215 34.21 7.29 -7.53
C THR A 215 34.49 6.17 -6.51
N TYR A 216 35.47 5.30 -6.78
CA TYR A 216 35.81 4.15 -5.92
C TYR A 216 37.00 4.40 -4.99
N ASN A 217 37.93 5.30 -5.36
CA ASN A 217 39.20 5.46 -4.65
C ASN A 217 39.39 6.87 -4.03
N GLY A 218 38.44 7.78 -4.23
CA GLY A 218 38.53 9.16 -3.76
C GLY A 218 39.33 10.07 -4.70
N THR A 219 39.82 11.20 -4.20
CA THR A 219 40.44 12.25 -5.03
C THR A 219 41.73 11.78 -5.73
N LEU A 220 41.84 12.05 -7.03
CA LEU A 220 43.04 11.75 -7.81
C LEU A 220 44.12 12.82 -7.61
N ASN A 221 45.27 12.42 -7.06
CA ASN A 221 46.39 13.33 -6.80
C ASN A 221 47.51 13.17 -7.85
N THR A 222 47.71 11.96 -8.36
CA THR A 222 48.71 11.67 -9.41
C THR A 222 48.17 10.66 -10.41
N THR A 223 48.48 10.85 -11.69
CA THR A 223 47.99 10.00 -12.79
C THR A 223 48.44 8.54 -12.66
N SER A 224 49.56 8.26 -11.97
CA SER A 224 50.03 6.89 -11.70
C SER A 224 49.04 6.07 -10.87
N GLN A 225 48.17 6.70 -10.08
CA GLN A 225 47.18 6.02 -9.24
C GLN A 225 46.11 5.32 -10.07
N LEU A 226 45.86 5.74 -11.33
CA LEU A 226 44.91 5.10 -12.24
C LEU A 226 45.23 3.62 -12.52
N LYS A 227 46.45 3.17 -12.23
CA LYS A 227 46.85 1.75 -12.32
C LYS A 227 46.26 0.89 -11.19
N ILE A 228 45.86 1.49 -10.08
CA ILE A 228 45.27 0.82 -8.92
C ILE A 228 43.80 0.56 -9.21
N THR A 229 43.45 -0.70 -9.48
CA THR A 229 42.10 -1.11 -9.93
C THR A 229 41.34 -1.95 -8.91
N GLY A 230 41.92 -2.19 -7.72
CA GLY A 230 41.38 -3.16 -6.74
C GLY A 230 39.97 -2.86 -6.24
N GLN A 231 39.59 -1.59 -6.12
CA GLN A 231 38.26 -1.16 -5.66
C GLN A 231 37.24 -1.03 -6.80
N ILE A 232 37.66 -1.15 -8.06
CA ILE A 232 36.77 -0.99 -9.22
C ILE A 232 36.10 -2.35 -9.51
N PRO A 233 34.76 -2.41 -9.67
CA PRO A 233 34.05 -3.65 -9.96
C PRO A 233 34.54 -4.35 -11.22
N LYS A 234 34.63 -5.69 -11.15
CA LYS A 234 35.12 -6.55 -12.24
C LYS A 234 34.34 -6.36 -13.55
N GLN A 235 33.06 -6.02 -13.43
CA GLN A 235 32.12 -5.81 -14.54
C GLN A 235 32.47 -4.60 -15.41
N ILE A 236 33.19 -3.60 -14.88
CA ILE A 236 33.64 -2.42 -15.64
C ILE A 236 35.16 -2.36 -15.83
N THR A 237 35.95 -3.17 -15.11
CA THR A 237 37.42 -3.10 -15.13
C THR A 237 38.03 -3.15 -16.54
N MET A 238 37.49 -3.96 -17.45
CA MET A 238 37.98 -4.03 -18.83
C MET A 238 37.77 -2.71 -19.57
N VAL A 239 36.56 -2.17 -19.53
CA VAL A 239 36.23 -0.87 -20.13
C VAL A 239 37.07 0.22 -19.49
N TYR A 240 37.18 0.25 -18.16
CA TYR A 240 38.02 1.19 -17.43
C TYR A 240 39.47 1.21 -17.94
N ARG A 241 40.09 0.04 -18.15
CA ARG A 241 41.46 -0.06 -18.67
C ARG A 241 41.60 0.50 -20.07
N GLU A 242 40.59 0.33 -20.92
CA GLU A 242 40.56 0.93 -22.26
C GLU A 242 40.43 2.45 -22.18
N LEU A 243 39.56 2.97 -21.30
CA LEU A 243 39.38 4.41 -21.06
C LEU A 243 40.67 5.10 -20.61
N THR A 244 41.40 4.49 -19.67
CA THR A 244 42.69 4.99 -19.17
C THR A 244 43.88 4.47 -19.99
N GLY A 245 43.64 4.00 -21.22
CA GLY A 245 44.69 3.56 -22.13
C GLY A 245 45.50 4.73 -22.68
N ALA A 246 46.81 4.53 -22.87
CA ALA A 246 47.69 5.55 -23.43
C ALA A 246 47.43 5.84 -24.92
N ASN A 247 46.86 4.89 -25.66
CA ASN A 247 46.47 5.08 -27.06
C ASN A 247 45.07 5.70 -27.14
N PRO A 248 44.90 6.94 -27.63
CA PRO A 248 43.60 7.60 -27.72
C PRO A 248 42.62 6.92 -28.69
N GLU A 249 43.10 6.26 -29.75
CA GLU A 249 42.24 5.57 -30.72
C GLU A 249 41.64 4.27 -30.16
N GLY A 250 42.28 3.69 -29.15
CA GLY A 250 41.78 2.49 -28.46
C GLY A 250 40.69 2.79 -27.42
N ARG A 251 40.39 4.07 -27.14
CA ARG A 251 39.36 4.46 -26.16
C ARG A 251 37.97 4.34 -26.82
N PRO A 252 37.04 3.57 -26.23
CA PRO A 252 35.73 3.33 -26.84
C PRO A 252 34.87 4.61 -26.91
N ASN A 253 33.93 4.66 -27.86
CA ASN A 253 32.94 5.73 -27.90
C ASN A 253 31.98 5.63 -26.70
N PRO A 254 31.45 6.74 -26.15
CA PRO A 254 30.43 6.69 -25.10
C PRO A 254 29.25 5.75 -25.40
N ALA A 255 28.77 5.72 -26.65
CA ALA A 255 27.69 4.83 -27.09
C ALA A 255 28.08 3.35 -26.95
N ASP A 256 29.32 3.00 -27.32
CA ASP A 256 29.84 1.63 -27.22
C ASP A 256 29.98 1.19 -25.76
N VAL A 257 30.42 2.11 -24.89
CA VAL A 257 30.50 1.86 -23.43
C VAL A 257 29.11 1.57 -22.88
N ILE A 258 28.11 2.39 -23.22
CA ILE A 258 26.72 2.17 -22.81
C ILE A 258 26.23 0.80 -23.28
N ALA A 259 26.41 0.48 -24.57
CA ALA A 259 25.95 -0.79 -25.13
C ALA A 259 26.62 -2.01 -24.46
N ARG A 260 27.96 -1.99 -24.32
CA ARG A 260 28.72 -3.08 -23.68
C ARG A 260 28.34 -3.26 -22.22
N CYS A 261 28.29 -2.17 -21.45
CA CYS A 261 27.97 -2.24 -20.03
C CYS A 261 26.49 -2.53 -19.74
N ARG A 262 25.59 -2.38 -20.72
CA ARG A 262 24.16 -2.79 -20.62
C ARG A 262 23.87 -4.22 -21.06
N SER A 263 24.82 -4.88 -21.71
CA SER A 263 24.70 -6.31 -22.03
C SER A 263 24.67 -7.19 -20.75
N ASN A 264 24.28 -8.46 -20.89
CA ASN A 264 24.19 -9.39 -19.77
C ASN A 264 25.51 -9.49 -19.00
N GLY A 265 25.44 -9.31 -17.67
CA GLY A 265 26.62 -9.29 -16.79
C GLY A 265 27.43 -7.98 -16.82
N GLY A 266 26.99 -6.99 -17.61
CA GLY A 266 27.61 -5.67 -17.67
C GLY A 266 27.30 -4.80 -16.46
N PHE A 267 28.16 -3.83 -16.19
CA PHE A 267 28.08 -2.98 -15.00
C PHE A 267 26.81 -2.12 -14.90
N PHE A 268 26.25 -1.69 -16.02
CA PHE A 268 24.99 -0.93 -16.06
C PHE A 268 23.76 -1.84 -16.09
N LYS A 269 23.91 -3.16 -16.16
CA LYS A 269 22.79 -4.11 -16.20
C LYS A 269 22.40 -4.55 -14.78
N ASN A 270 21.53 -3.76 -14.15
CA ASN A 270 21.01 -4.02 -12.80
C ASN A 270 19.56 -3.50 -12.66
N ASN A 271 18.90 -3.89 -11.57
CA ASN A 271 17.48 -3.60 -11.30
C ASN A 271 17.17 -2.09 -11.27
N LEU A 272 18.07 -1.27 -10.72
CA LEU A 272 17.86 0.17 -10.63
C LEU A 272 17.87 0.82 -12.02
N VAL A 273 18.93 0.58 -12.80
CA VAL A 273 19.07 1.15 -14.14
C VAL A 273 17.94 0.65 -15.05
N ASP A 274 17.59 -0.64 -14.96
CA ASP A 274 16.47 -1.21 -15.71
C ASP A 274 15.13 -0.54 -15.35
N ALA A 275 14.86 -0.34 -14.06
CA ALA A 275 13.62 0.28 -13.61
C ALA A 275 13.52 1.75 -14.05
N LEU A 276 14.60 2.52 -13.93
CA LEU A 276 14.60 3.94 -14.31
C LEU A 276 14.46 4.12 -15.83
N LEU A 277 15.15 3.31 -16.64
CA LEU A 277 14.98 3.33 -18.10
C LEU A 277 13.57 2.88 -18.52
N PHE A 278 12.99 1.88 -17.84
CA PHE A 278 11.61 1.49 -18.11
C PHE A 278 10.62 2.63 -17.80
N LEU A 279 10.84 3.35 -16.70
CA LEU A 279 10.03 4.52 -16.31
C LEU A 279 10.18 5.68 -17.31
N GLU A 280 11.39 5.95 -17.82
CA GLU A 280 11.63 6.97 -18.87
C GLU A 280 10.80 6.68 -20.14
N GLU A 281 10.66 5.41 -20.50
CA GLU A 281 9.95 4.97 -21.70
C GLU A 281 8.51 4.51 -21.45
N ILE A 282 7.99 4.69 -20.24
CA ILE A 282 6.76 4.02 -19.80
C ILE A 282 5.56 4.29 -20.70
N GLN A 283 5.46 5.49 -21.28
CA GLN A 283 4.35 5.84 -22.17
C GLN A 283 4.34 5.03 -23.46
N MET A 284 5.51 4.55 -23.90
CA MET A 284 5.67 3.70 -25.10
C MET A 284 5.47 2.20 -24.81
N LYS A 285 5.39 1.80 -23.53
CA LYS A 285 5.23 0.39 -23.13
C LYS A 285 3.78 -0.07 -23.19
N GLU A 286 3.59 -1.36 -23.46
CA GLU A 286 2.27 -1.97 -23.52
C GLU A 286 1.68 -2.21 -22.12
N ARG A 287 0.35 -2.37 -22.03
CA ARG A 287 -0.37 -2.63 -20.77
C ARG A 287 0.15 -3.87 -20.03
N GLY A 288 0.45 -4.93 -20.76
CA GLY A 288 0.97 -6.18 -20.18
C GLY A 288 2.36 -6.01 -19.59
N GLU A 289 3.24 -5.27 -20.27
CA GLU A 289 4.59 -4.95 -19.79
C GLU A 289 4.54 -4.06 -18.54
N LYS A 290 3.69 -3.02 -18.56
CA LYS A 290 3.44 -2.14 -17.40
C LYS A 290 2.99 -2.93 -16.19
N GLY A 291 2.02 -3.84 -16.36
CA GLY A 291 1.50 -4.68 -15.27
C GLY A 291 2.59 -5.55 -14.63
N ARG A 292 3.44 -6.19 -15.45
CA ARG A 292 4.57 -6.99 -14.96
C ARG A 292 5.61 -6.14 -14.24
N PHE A 293 5.97 -5.01 -14.83
CA PHE A 293 6.93 -4.06 -14.26
C PHE A 293 6.49 -3.58 -12.88
N PHE A 294 5.28 -3.03 -12.73
CA PHE A 294 4.84 -2.50 -11.43
C PHE A 294 4.73 -3.57 -10.34
N SER A 295 4.34 -4.79 -10.73
CA SER A 295 4.28 -5.93 -9.80
C SER A 295 5.67 -6.32 -9.27
N GLN A 296 6.70 -6.22 -10.12
CA GLN A 296 8.09 -6.49 -9.72
C GLN A 296 8.74 -5.31 -8.99
N LEU A 297 8.39 -4.08 -9.38
CA LEU A 297 8.98 -2.86 -8.83
C LEU A 297 8.85 -2.80 -7.31
N ALA A 298 7.67 -3.10 -6.77
CA ALA A 298 7.42 -3.07 -5.32
C ALA A 298 8.42 -3.92 -4.52
N ALA A 299 8.76 -5.12 -5.02
CA ALA A 299 9.72 -6.00 -4.37
C ALA A 299 11.18 -5.49 -4.43
N GLN A 300 11.48 -4.56 -5.35
CA GLN A 300 12.82 -4.03 -5.56
C GLN A 300 13.06 -2.67 -4.89
N LEU A 301 12.01 -1.92 -4.55
CA LEU A 301 12.11 -0.54 -4.08
C LEU A 301 13.03 -0.38 -2.85
N ASP A 302 12.97 -1.31 -1.89
CA ASP A 302 13.77 -1.21 -0.65
C ASP A 302 15.27 -1.38 -0.91
N SER A 303 15.64 -2.01 -2.04
CA SER A 303 17.03 -2.19 -2.48
C SER A 303 17.62 -0.98 -3.19
N PHE A 304 16.80 0.01 -3.56
CA PHE A 304 17.27 1.18 -4.31
C PHE A 304 17.94 2.22 -3.41
N PRO A 305 18.83 3.07 -3.96
CA PRO A 305 19.44 4.17 -3.23
C PRO A 305 18.40 5.13 -2.67
N ASP A 306 18.70 5.70 -1.51
CA ASP A 306 17.78 6.56 -0.79
C ASP A 306 17.51 7.85 -1.59
N GLY A 307 16.27 8.33 -1.57
CA GLY A 307 15.83 9.49 -2.36
C GLY A 307 15.35 9.16 -3.78
N VAL A 308 15.90 8.12 -4.44
CA VAL A 308 15.48 7.74 -5.81
C VAL A 308 14.00 7.35 -5.83
N GLY A 309 13.54 6.59 -4.83
CA GLY A 309 12.13 6.23 -4.66
C GLY A 309 11.21 7.45 -4.62
N ARG A 310 11.52 8.42 -3.75
CA ARG A 310 10.68 9.60 -3.47
C ARG A 310 10.71 10.65 -4.58
N TYR A 311 11.89 10.96 -5.10
CA TYR A 311 12.09 12.11 -5.98
C TYR A 311 12.18 11.73 -7.46
N LYS A 312 12.25 10.44 -7.80
CA LYS A 312 12.25 9.97 -9.20
C LYS A 312 11.14 8.99 -9.49
N ILE A 313 11.10 7.88 -8.77
CA ILE A 313 10.15 6.80 -9.07
C ILE A 313 8.72 7.27 -8.78
N LEU A 314 8.46 7.82 -7.60
CA LEU A 314 7.12 8.28 -7.20
C LEU A 314 6.51 9.32 -8.18
N PRO A 315 7.20 10.42 -8.57
CA PRO A 315 6.68 11.32 -9.60
C PRO A 315 6.32 10.61 -10.90
N GLN A 316 7.14 9.66 -11.35
CA GLN A 316 6.88 8.91 -12.57
C GLN A 316 5.71 7.93 -12.41
N LEU A 317 5.53 7.29 -11.24
CA LEU A 317 4.36 6.46 -10.96
C LEU A 317 3.07 7.29 -10.97
N LEU A 318 3.10 8.49 -10.38
CA LEU A 318 1.96 9.41 -10.40
C LEU A 318 1.64 9.87 -11.82
N ALA A 319 2.63 10.24 -12.62
CA ALA A 319 2.44 10.62 -14.02
C ALA A 319 1.94 9.44 -14.87
N ALA A 320 2.50 8.24 -14.67
CA ALA A 320 2.07 7.03 -15.35
C ALA A 320 0.64 6.63 -14.99
N PHE A 321 0.20 6.93 -13.77
CA PHE A 321 -1.20 6.77 -13.36
C PHE A 321 -2.10 7.85 -13.95
N GLU A 322 -1.68 9.12 -13.92
CA GLU A 322 -2.52 10.24 -14.34
C GLU A 322 -2.80 10.21 -15.85
N PHE A 323 -1.79 9.88 -16.64
CA PHE A 323 -1.81 9.93 -18.10
C PHE A 323 -1.77 8.56 -18.79
N GLY A 324 -1.69 7.45 -18.04
CA GLY A 324 -1.49 6.11 -18.60
C GLY A 324 -2.50 5.06 -18.15
N ASP A 325 -2.51 3.91 -18.84
CA ASP A 325 -3.34 2.74 -18.52
C ASP A 325 -2.59 1.78 -17.53
N ALA A 326 -2.00 2.34 -16.48
CA ALA A 326 -1.28 1.58 -15.46
C ALA A 326 -2.23 0.72 -14.59
N GLY A 327 -3.52 1.09 -14.54
CA GLY A 327 -4.55 0.40 -13.77
C GLY A 327 -4.19 0.27 -12.29
N SER A 328 -4.62 -0.82 -11.66
CA SER A 328 -4.33 -1.11 -10.24
C SER A 328 -2.94 -1.67 -9.98
N ALA A 329 -2.15 -1.98 -11.01
CA ALA A 329 -0.79 -2.50 -10.87
C ALA A 329 0.16 -1.48 -10.26
N VAL A 330 -0.10 -0.18 -10.44
CA VAL A 330 0.70 0.90 -9.86
C VAL A 330 0.50 1.05 -8.35
N LEU A 331 -0.61 0.54 -7.80
CA LEU A 331 -1.01 0.82 -6.42
C LEU A 331 0.00 0.28 -5.39
N PRO A 332 0.48 -0.98 -5.45
CA PRO A 332 1.44 -1.47 -4.47
C PRO A 332 2.74 -0.64 -4.38
N PRO A 333 3.49 -0.36 -5.48
CA PRO A 333 4.68 0.47 -5.38
C PRO A 333 4.36 1.93 -5.03
N LEU A 334 3.20 2.46 -5.44
CA LEU A 334 2.77 3.81 -5.07
C LEU A 334 2.55 3.93 -3.55
N LEU A 335 1.85 2.97 -2.94
CA LEU A 335 1.56 2.99 -1.51
C LEU A 335 2.82 2.75 -0.67
N GLN A 336 3.72 1.87 -1.11
CA GLN A 336 5.00 1.61 -0.43
C GLN A 336 5.90 2.84 -0.41
N LEU A 337 5.98 3.58 -1.52
CA LEU A 337 6.70 4.86 -1.55
C LEU A 337 5.95 5.94 -0.78
N GLY A 338 4.61 5.92 -0.85
CA GLY A 338 3.73 6.83 -0.13
C GLY A 338 3.95 6.76 1.38
N SER A 339 4.06 5.57 1.97
CA SER A 339 4.24 5.41 3.42
C SER A 339 5.55 5.99 3.98
N GLN A 340 6.49 6.37 3.10
CA GLN A 340 7.73 7.05 3.48
C GLN A 340 7.62 8.57 3.42
N LEU A 341 6.49 9.11 2.95
CA LEU A 341 6.25 10.54 2.84
C LEU A 341 5.69 11.10 4.16
N PRO A 342 6.02 12.36 4.50
CA PRO A 342 5.29 13.09 5.52
C PRO A 342 3.80 13.21 5.17
N ASP A 343 2.92 13.22 6.16
CA ASP A 343 1.46 13.23 5.95
C ASP A 343 0.97 14.34 5.02
N ALA A 344 1.51 15.56 5.15
CA ALA A 344 1.15 16.69 4.30
C ALA A 344 1.49 16.43 2.82
N GLU A 345 2.62 15.76 2.55
CA GLU A 345 3.01 15.43 1.18
C GLU A 345 2.20 14.22 0.65
N TYR A 346 1.90 13.25 1.51
CA TYR A 346 1.00 12.15 1.20
C TYR A 346 -0.39 12.66 0.79
N GLN A 347 -0.97 13.58 1.57
CA GLN A 347 -2.25 14.23 1.26
C GLN A 347 -2.21 14.90 -0.11
N ARG A 348 -1.15 15.66 -0.39
CA ARG A 348 -1.05 16.43 -1.63
C ARG A 348 -0.84 15.54 -2.86
N ARG A 349 -0.07 14.46 -2.75
CA ARG A 349 0.43 13.69 -3.90
C ARG A 349 -0.26 12.35 -4.10
N VAL A 350 -0.53 11.61 -3.02
CA VAL A 350 -1.01 10.21 -3.09
C VAL A 350 -2.53 10.15 -3.00
N VAL A 351 -3.16 10.90 -2.10
CA VAL A 351 -4.62 10.87 -1.90
C VAL A 351 -5.43 11.18 -3.17
N PRO A 352 -5.09 12.20 -3.99
CA PRO A 352 -5.81 12.46 -5.24
C PRO A 352 -5.79 11.27 -6.21
N CYS A 353 -4.69 10.53 -6.23
CA CYS A 353 -4.55 9.31 -7.02
C CYS A 353 -5.47 8.19 -6.50
N VAL A 354 -5.47 7.95 -5.18
CA VAL A 354 -6.34 6.95 -4.54
C VAL A 354 -7.82 7.27 -4.79
N VAL A 355 -8.24 8.53 -4.65
CA VAL A 355 -9.62 8.95 -4.94
C VAL A 355 -9.98 8.67 -6.41
N LYS A 356 -9.10 9.01 -7.36
CA LYS A 356 -9.31 8.73 -8.78
C LYS A 356 -9.38 7.22 -9.07
N LEU A 357 -8.60 6.39 -8.37
CA LEU A 357 -8.68 4.92 -8.48
C LEU A 357 -10.01 4.38 -7.96
N PHE A 358 -10.54 4.86 -6.83
CA PHE A 358 -11.86 4.46 -6.34
C PHE A 358 -13.00 4.87 -7.28
N ALA A 359 -12.87 6.01 -7.95
CA ALA A 359 -13.82 6.47 -8.96
C ALA A 359 -13.78 5.64 -10.27
N SER A 360 -12.78 4.77 -10.45
CA SER A 360 -12.70 3.88 -11.61
C SER A 360 -13.82 2.84 -11.60
N ASN A 361 -14.37 2.58 -12.79
CA ASN A 361 -15.36 1.52 -12.99
C ASN A 361 -14.74 0.11 -13.06
N ASP A 362 -13.41 0.02 -13.04
CA ASP A 362 -12.72 -1.26 -13.10
C ASP A 362 -12.85 -2.07 -11.79
N ARG A 363 -13.48 -3.24 -11.90
CA ARG A 363 -13.71 -4.17 -10.78
C ARG A 363 -12.42 -4.69 -10.16
N ALA A 364 -11.38 -4.94 -10.97
CA ALA A 364 -10.10 -5.44 -10.47
C ALA A 364 -9.38 -4.37 -9.63
N THR A 365 -9.46 -3.11 -10.06
CA THR A 365 -8.98 -1.95 -9.30
C THR A 365 -9.72 -1.80 -7.98
N ARG A 366 -11.05 -1.84 -7.99
CA ARG A 366 -11.84 -1.80 -6.75
C ARG A 366 -11.44 -2.91 -5.78
N LEU A 367 -11.35 -4.14 -6.26
CA LEU A 367 -10.99 -5.29 -5.42
C LEU A 367 -9.62 -5.07 -4.75
N ARG A 368 -8.61 -4.64 -5.50
CA ARG A 368 -7.26 -4.40 -4.97
C ARG A 368 -7.21 -3.24 -3.97
N LEU A 369 -7.96 -2.16 -4.22
CA LEU A 369 -8.06 -1.05 -3.28
C LEU A 369 -8.65 -1.48 -1.94
N LEU A 370 -9.72 -2.29 -1.98
CA LEU A 370 -10.37 -2.80 -0.77
C LEU A 370 -9.43 -3.72 0.02
N GLN A 371 -8.69 -4.59 -0.67
CA GLN A 371 -7.72 -5.51 -0.06
C GLN A 371 -6.52 -4.83 0.60
N GLN A 372 -6.17 -3.61 0.17
CA GLN A 372 -5.02 -2.86 0.68
C GLN A 372 -5.44 -1.65 1.53
N LEU A 373 -6.74 -1.53 1.86
CA LEU A 373 -7.29 -0.36 2.51
C LEU A 373 -6.63 -0.09 3.88
N ASP A 374 -6.34 -1.14 4.63
CA ASP A 374 -5.62 -1.11 5.90
C ASP A 374 -4.29 -0.36 5.83
N ARG A 375 -3.59 -0.41 4.69
CA ARG A 375 -2.29 0.24 4.50
C ARG A 375 -2.34 1.75 4.33
N PHE A 376 -3.49 2.31 3.97
CA PHE A 376 -3.59 3.74 3.65
C PHE A 376 -4.79 4.45 4.27
N VAL A 377 -5.71 3.73 4.90
CA VAL A 377 -6.91 4.31 5.50
C VAL A 377 -6.56 5.40 6.51
N ASP A 378 -5.50 5.24 7.30
CA ASP A 378 -5.09 6.19 8.34
C ASP A 378 -4.70 7.54 7.77
N HIS A 379 -4.13 7.57 6.57
CA HIS A 379 -3.81 8.80 5.86
C HIS A 379 -5.05 9.46 5.24
N LEU A 380 -6.20 8.81 5.11
CA LEU A 380 -7.38 9.44 4.50
C LEU A 380 -8.11 10.35 5.50
N GLN A 381 -8.39 11.60 5.12
CA GLN A 381 -9.24 12.48 5.94
C GLN A 381 -10.70 12.03 5.91
N SER A 382 -11.43 12.19 7.03
CA SER A 382 -12.84 11.77 7.13
C SER A 382 -13.72 12.43 6.07
N ALA A 383 -13.49 13.70 5.73
CA ALA A 383 -14.22 14.37 4.64
C ALA A 383 -14.04 13.63 3.31
N THR A 384 -12.78 13.35 2.91
CA THR A 384 -12.46 12.60 1.70
C THR A 384 -13.08 11.19 1.69
N VAL A 385 -13.08 10.52 2.85
CA VAL A 385 -13.70 9.19 2.98
C VAL A 385 -15.19 9.26 2.70
N ASN A 386 -15.92 10.19 3.31
CA ASN A 386 -17.38 10.28 3.18
C ASN A 386 -17.83 10.84 1.83
N GLU A 387 -17.15 11.86 1.30
CA GLU A 387 -17.59 12.56 0.09
C GLU A 387 -17.15 11.87 -1.20
N ALA A 388 -15.95 11.28 -1.22
CA ALA A 388 -15.34 10.79 -2.46
C ALA A 388 -15.19 9.27 -2.52
N ILE A 389 -14.87 8.61 -1.40
CA ILE A 389 -14.51 7.18 -1.38
C ILE A 389 -15.71 6.29 -1.05
N PHE A 390 -16.44 6.56 0.03
CA PHE A 390 -17.54 5.73 0.50
C PHE A 390 -18.65 5.54 -0.56
N PRO A 391 -19.06 6.57 -1.33
CA PRO A 391 -20.04 6.37 -2.40
C PRO A 391 -19.58 5.35 -3.47
N GLN A 392 -18.26 5.21 -3.68
CA GLN A 392 -17.69 4.22 -4.60
C GLN A 392 -17.60 2.84 -3.96
N VAL A 393 -17.27 2.77 -2.67
CA VAL A 393 -17.24 1.53 -1.88
C VAL A 393 -18.65 0.94 -1.76
N ALA A 394 -19.67 1.77 -1.52
CA ALA A 394 -21.06 1.34 -1.33
C ALA A 394 -21.61 0.56 -2.53
N ARG A 395 -21.15 0.87 -3.76
CA ARG A 395 -21.49 0.12 -4.97
C ARG A 395 -21.04 -1.34 -4.92
N GLY A 396 -19.98 -1.63 -4.16
CA GLY A 396 -19.42 -2.97 -3.98
C GLY A 396 -20.32 -3.91 -3.18
N PHE A 397 -21.17 -3.39 -2.28
CA PHE A 397 -22.04 -4.24 -1.44
C PHE A 397 -23.01 -5.08 -2.26
N LEU A 398 -23.44 -4.60 -3.43
CA LEU A 398 -24.39 -5.30 -4.28
C LEU A 398 -23.78 -5.70 -5.63
N ASP A 399 -22.45 -5.83 -5.72
CA ASP A 399 -21.80 -6.26 -6.95
C ASP A 399 -22.16 -7.73 -7.27
N THR A 400 -22.31 -8.02 -8.55
CA THR A 400 -22.52 -9.37 -9.07
C THR A 400 -21.43 -10.37 -8.68
N ASN A 401 -20.18 -9.92 -8.48
CA ASN A 401 -19.06 -10.77 -8.09
C ASN A 401 -19.01 -10.93 -6.55
N PRO A 402 -19.18 -12.16 -6.00
CA PRO A 402 -19.12 -12.41 -4.56
C PRO A 402 -17.84 -11.93 -3.88
N ALA A 403 -16.68 -12.06 -4.54
CA ALA A 403 -15.40 -11.64 -3.97
C ALA A 403 -15.35 -10.12 -3.71
N ILE A 404 -15.98 -9.31 -4.59
CA ILE A 404 -16.05 -7.86 -4.39
C ILE A 404 -16.96 -7.53 -3.21
N ARG A 405 -18.13 -8.20 -3.11
CA ARG A 405 -19.03 -8.00 -1.97
C ARG A 405 -18.34 -8.33 -0.65
N GLU A 406 -17.61 -9.44 -0.62
CA GLU A 406 -16.85 -9.89 0.55
C GLU A 406 -15.78 -8.88 0.97
N GLU A 407 -14.90 -8.45 0.05
CA GLU A 407 -13.88 -7.43 0.38
C GLU A 407 -14.52 -6.09 0.76
N THR A 408 -15.65 -5.73 0.15
CA THR A 408 -16.38 -4.51 0.50
C THR A 408 -16.83 -4.57 1.95
N ILE A 409 -17.43 -5.69 2.40
CA ILE A 409 -17.83 -5.88 3.79
C ILE A 409 -16.61 -5.79 4.72
N ARG A 410 -15.51 -6.46 4.39
CA ARG A 410 -14.29 -6.44 5.21
C ARG A 410 -13.73 -5.03 5.36
N SER A 411 -13.73 -4.26 4.28
CA SER A 411 -13.21 -2.90 4.27
C SER A 411 -13.91 -1.95 5.25
N VAL A 412 -15.20 -2.20 5.57
CA VAL A 412 -15.98 -1.36 6.50
C VAL A 412 -15.37 -1.33 7.90
N VAL A 413 -14.71 -2.41 8.34
CA VAL A 413 -14.02 -2.43 9.65
C VAL A 413 -12.98 -1.32 9.74
N HIS A 414 -12.28 -1.04 8.64
CA HIS A 414 -11.28 0.02 8.56
C HIS A 414 -11.89 1.40 8.34
N LEU A 415 -13.02 1.49 7.62
CA LEU A 415 -13.69 2.77 7.33
C LEU A 415 -14.52 3.29 8.49
N ALA A 416 -15.10 2.41 9.32
CA ALA A 416 -16.07 2.77 10.34
C ALA A 416 -15.65 3.94 11.26
N PRO A 417 -14.39 4.06 11.72
CA PRO A 417 -13.96 5.20 12.54
C PRO A 417 -14.02 6.57 11.82
N LYS A 418 -14.07 6.57 10.49
CA LYS A 418 -14.03 7.78 9.65
C LYS A 418 -15.35 8.08 8.96
N LEU A 419 -16.34 7.19 9.03
CA LEU A 419 -17.65 7.41 8.44
C LEU A 419 -18.48 8.36 9.30
N ASP A 420 -19.22 9.26 8.64
CA ASP A 420 -20.18 10.13 9.30
C ASP A 420 -21.44 9.36 9.76
N TYR A 421 -22.32 10.06 10.48
CA TYR A 421 -23.53 9.46 11.03
C TYR A 421 -24.39 8.80 9.94
N ASN A 422 -24.59 9.46 8.80
CA ASN A 422 -25.47 8.98 7.74
C ASN A 422 -24.88 7.75 7.04
N ASN A 423 -23.62 7.81 6.65
CA ASN A 423 -22.95 6.72 5.93
C ASN A 423 -22.79 5.46 6.80
N LEU A 424 -22.48 5.62 8.09
CA LEU A 424 -22.33 4.49 9.00
C LEU A 424 -23.67 3.94 9.47
N ASN A 425 -24.52 4.79 10.06
CA ASN A 425 -25.71 4.32 10.75
C ASN A 425 -26.89 4.11 9.80
N VAL A 426 -26.96 4.78 8.64
CA VAL A 426 -28.09 4.64 7.72
C VAL A 426 -27.70 3.79 6.51
N GLU A 427 -26.72 4.24 5.73
CA GLU A 427 -26.35 3.58 4.47
C GLU A 427 -25.77 2.17 4.69
N THR A 428 -24.71 2.06 5.49
CA THR A 428 -24.01 0.79 5.73
C THR A 428 -24.95 -0.25 6.34
N LEU A 429 -25.75 0.13 7.34
CA LEU A 429 -26.69 -0.80 7.99
C LEU A 429 -27.77 -1.28 7.01
N ARG A 430 -28.27 -0.43 6.11
CA ARG A 430 -29.21 -0.87 5.07
C ARG A 430 -28.62 -1.94 4.16
N TYR A 431 -27.36 -1.77 3.74
CA TYR A 431 -26.67 -2.78 2.94
C TYR A 431 -26.44 -4.07 3.73
N PHE A 432 -26.06 -3.98 5.00
CA PHE A 432 -25.84 -5.14 5.86
C PHE A 432 -27.13 -5.93 6.08
N ALA A 433 -28.27 -5.26 6.30
CA ALA A 433 -29.57 -5.92 6.43
C ALA A 433 -29.88 -6.79 5.21
N LYS A 434 -29.67 -6.23 4.02
CA LYS A 434 -29.93 -6.89 2.74
C LYS A 434 -28.96 -8.05 2.52
N LEU A 435 -27.68 -7.86 2.77
CA LEU A 435 -26.66 -8.89 2.60
C LEU A 435 -26.87 -10.05 3.55
N GLN A 436 -27.06 -9.77 4.84
CA GLN A 436 -27.27 -10.78 5.86
C GLN A 436 -28.54 -11.61 5.62
N SER A 437 -29.59 -11.02 5.02
CA SER A 437 -30.88 -11.70 4.84
C SER A 437 -31.06 -12.35 3.46
N LYS A 438 -30.47 -11.78 2.40
CA LYS A 438 -30.80 -12.12 1.00
C LYS A 438 -29.61 -12.55 0.16
N ASP A 439 -28.37 -12.49 0.66
CA ASP A 439 -27.23 -12.94 -0.13
C ASP A 439 -27.23 -14.47 -0.27
N GLU A 440 -27.02 -14.94 -1.50
CA GLU A 440 -26.99 -16.37 -1.82
C GLU A 440 -25.81 -17.09 -1.13
N GLN A 441 -24.71 -16.38 -0.90
CA GLN A 441 -23.48 -16.95 -0.35
C GLN A 441 -23.49 -16.92 1.18
N GLY A 442 -23.51 -18.09 1.80
CA GLY A 442 -23.47 -18.23 3.26
C GLY A 442 -22.25 -17.52 3.89
N GLY A 443 -21.08 -17.60 3.25
CA GLY A 443 -19.87 -16.90 3.72
C GLY A 443 -20.02 -15.38 3.78
N ILE A 444 -20.76 -14.77 2.84
CA ILE A 444 -21.02 -13.32 2.84
C ILE A 444 -21.96 -12.94 3.98
N ARG A 445 -23.01 -13.75 4.25
CA ARG A 445 -23.91 -13.56 5.39
C ARG A 445 -23.17 -13.66 6.73
N THR A 446 -22.27 -14.64 6.85
CA THR A 446 -21.35 -14.79 7.98
C THR A 446 -20.46 -13.55 8.15
N ASN A 447 -19.76 -13.14 7.10
CA ASN A 447 -18.84 -12.00 7.14
C ASN A 447 -19.55 -10.67 7.46
N THR A 448 -20.78 -10.49 6.96
CA THR A 448 -21.63 -9.34 7.29
C THR A 448 -21.93 -9.30 8.79
N THR A 449 -22.27 -10.45 9.37
CA THR A 449 -22.56 -10.59 10.80
C THR A 449 -21.32 -10.28 11.65
N VAL A 450 -20.16 -10.83 11.28
CA VAL A 450 -18.89 -10.57 11.96
C VAL A 450 -18.52 -9.09 11.87
N CYS A 451 -18.63 -8.50 10.68
CA CYS A 451 -18.31 -7.09 10.46
C CYS A 451 -19.22 -6.17 11.30
N LEU A 452 -20.54 -6.44 11.34
CA LEU A 452 -21.49 -5.70 12.18
C LEU A 452 -21.07 -5.71 13.66
N GLY A 453 -20.63 -6.86 14.19
CA GLY A 453 -20.14 -6.95 15.56
C GLY A 453 -18.83 -6.16 15.78
N LYS A 454 -17.91 -6.18 14.82
CA LYS A 454 -16.63 -5.43 14.91
C LYS A 454 -16.81 -3.92 14.87
N ILE A 455 -17.76 -3.42 14.08
CA ILE A 455 -18.04 -1.98 13.97
C ILE A 455 -19.01 -1.47 15.04
N ALA A 456 -19.57 -2.35 15.87
CA ALA A 456 -20.60 -2.02 16.86
C ALA A 456 -20.22 -0.83 17.75
N GLN A 457 -18.95 -0.73 18.16
CA GLN A 457 -18.43 0.38 18.98
C GLN A 457 -18.52 1.75 18.30
N HIS A 458 -18.56 1.81 16.98
CA HIS A 458 -18.66 3.04 16.20
C HIS A 458 -20.10 3.44 15.89
N LEU A 459 -21.06 2.53 16.08
CA LEU A 459 -22.48 2.81 15.84
C LEU A 459 -23.03 3.75 16.91
N HIS A 460 -24.00 4.59 16.54
CA HIS A 460 -24.69 5.44 17.49
C HIS A 460 -25.45 4.59 18.53
N PRO A 461 -25.38 4.89 19.85
CA PRO A 461 -25.94 4.03 20.90
C PRO A 461 -27.42 3.62 20.69
N GLN A 462 -28.27 4.57 20.28
CA GLN A 462 -29.69 4.29 20.02
C GLN A 462 -29.91 3.33 18.85
N ILE A 463 -29.08 3.41 17.80
CA ILE A 463 -29.16 2.50 16.64
C ILE A 463 -28.56 1.14 17.00
N ARG A 464 -27.46 1.15 17.73
CA ARG A 464 -26.75 -0.02 18.24
C ARG A 464 -27.69 -0.95 19.02
N GLN A 465 -28.46 -0.41 19.96
CA GLN A 465 -29.40 -1.20 20.77
C GLN A 465 -30.53 -1.82 19.93
N LYS A 466 -31.07 -1.08 18.95
CA LYS A 466 -32.16 -1.56 18.08
C LYS A 466 -31.69 -2.64 17.09
N VAL A 467 -30.52 -2.44 16.49
CA VAL A 467 -30.09 -3.24 15.33
C VAL A 467 -29.37 -4.53 15.74
N LEU A 468 -28.44 -4.47 16.70
CA LEU A 468 -27.54 -5.60 16.97
C LEU A 468 -28.28 -6.87 17.41
N ILE A 469 -29.23 -6.73 18.32
CA ILE A 469 -29.99 -7.89 18.85
C ILE A 469 -30.81 -8.52 17.73
N GLY A 470 -31.58 -7.73 16.98
CA GLY A 470 -32.38 -8.22 15.86
C GLY A 470 -31.53 -8.89 14.77
N ALA A 471 -30.40 -8.28 14.42
CA ALA A 471 -29.46 -8.80 13.42
C ALA A 471 -28.87 -10.15 13.82
N PHE A 472 -28.39 -10.28 15.06
CA PHE A 472 -27.74 -11.51 15.50
C PHE A 472 -28.74 -12.62 15.80
N ILE A 473 -29.90 -12.32 16.39
CA ILE A 473 -30.97 -13.32 16.55
C ILE A 473 -31.45 -13.86 15.20
N ARG A 474 -31.51 -13.01 14.17
CA ARG A 474 -31.82 -13.49 12.81
C ARG A 474 -30.76 -14.44 12.30
N GLY A 475 -29.49 -14.08 12.45
CA GLY A 475 -28.37 -14.90 11.98
C GLY A 475 -28.22 -16.23 12.72
N THR A 476 -28.72 -16.37 13.96
CA THR A 476 -28.77 -17.68 14.62
C THR A 476 -29.74 -18.66 13.95
N ARG A 477 -30.65 -18.19 13.09
CA ARG A 477 -31.59 -19.02 12.32
C ARG A 477 -31.13 -19.28 10.88
N ASP A 478 -29.90 -18.89 10.53
CA ASP A 478 -29.37 -19.06 9.17
C ASP A 478 -29.20 -20.54 8.81
N SER A 479 -29.47 -20.90 7.56
CA SER A 479 -29.29 -22.26 7.05
C SER A 479 -27.82 -22.70 7.06
N PHE A 480 -26.88 -21.76 7.01
CA PHE A 480 -25.44 -22.00 6.99
C PHE A 480 -24.87 -22.02 8.42
N PRO A 481 -24.32 -23.15 8.91
CA PRO A 481 -23.84 -23.26 10.29
C PRO A 481 -22.81 -22.20 10.70
N PRO A 482 -21.81 -21.83 9.87
CA PRO A 482 -20.89 -20.75 10.21
C PRO A 482 -21.55 -19.39 10.46
N ALA A 483 -22.66 -19.08 9.78
CA ALA A 483 -23.41 -17.85 10.02
C ALA A 483 -24.11 -17.88 11.39
N ARG A 484 -24.66 -19.04 11.78
CA ARG A 484 -25.23 -19.25 13.12
C ARG A 484 -24.17 -19.09 14.21
N ILE A 485 -23.00 -19.73 14.03
CA ILE A 485 -21.87 -19.60 14.95
C ILE A 485 -21.43 -18.15 15.06
N ALA A 486 -21.20 -17.46 13.94
CA ALA A 486 -20.81 -16.05 13.94
C ALA A 486 -21.80 -15.15 14.68
N SER A 487 -23.10 -15.44 14.58
CA SER A 487 -24.15 -14.71 15.30
C SER A 487 -24.11 -14.93 16.81
N ILE A 488 -23.92 -16.18 17.25
CA ILE A 488 -23.74 -16.50 18.68
C ILE A 488 -22.49 -15.79 19.23
N LEU A 489 -21.40 -15.80 18.48
CA LEU A 489 -20.15 -15.16 18.85
C LEU A 489 -20.27 -13.62 18.88
N ALA A 490 -20.98 -13.04 17.91
CA ALA A 490 -21.22 -11.60 17.85
C ALA A 490 -22.07 -11.12 19.04
N LEU A 491 -23.09 -11.88 19.45
CA LEU A 491 -23.86 -11.61 20.68
C LEU A 491 -22.94 -11.57 21.91
N ALA A 492 -22.03 -12.54 22.05
CA ALA A 492 -21.09 -12.57 23.16
C ALA A 492 -20.09 -11.39 23.12
N ALA A 493 -19.58 -11.05 21.94
CA ALA A 493 -18.59 -9.99 21.73
C ALA A 493 -19.15 -8.57 21.88
N THR A 494 -20.48 -8.42 21.82
CA THR A 494 -21.18 -7.13 21.92
C THR A 494 -22.05 -7.03 23.18
N GLN A 495 -21.90 -7.96 24.12
CA GLN A 495 -22.71 -8.07 25.34
C GLN A 495 -22.74 -6.82 26.23
N GLN A 496 -21.73 -5.95 26.14
CA GLN A 496 -21.69 -4.68 26.88
C GLN A 496 -22.72 -3.66 26.37
N TYR A 497 -23.33 -3.89 25.19
CA TYR A 497 -24.31 -2.99 24.60
C TYR A 497 -25.76 -3.44 24.82
N PHE A 498 -25.97 -4.50 25.60
CA PHE A 498 -27.30 -5.08 25.83
C PHE A 498 -27.77 -4.82 27.26
N LEU A 499 -29.00 -4.30 27.36
CA LEU A 499 -29.72 -4.21 28.62
C LEU A 499 -30.01 -5.61 29.17
N LEU A 500 -30.05 -5.75 30.50
CA LEU A 500 -30.28 -7.04 31.14
C LEU A 500 -31.65 -7.62 30.80
N GLN A 501 -32.65 -6.76 30.66
CA GLN A 501 -34.00 -7.15 30.25
C GLN A 501 -34.02 -7.78 28.85
N GLU A 502 -33.22 -7.25 27.93
CA GLU A 502 -33.08 -7.79 26.57
C GLU A 502 -32.35 -9.13 26.57
N VAL A 503 -31.35 -9.28 27.43
CA VAL A 503 -30.64 -10.56 27.63
C VAL A 503 -31.62 -11.65 28.07
N ALA A 504 -32.46 -11.37 29.07
CA ALA A 504 -33.41 -12.32 29.62
C ALA A 504 -34.57 -12.65 28.66
N ASN A 505 -35.15 -11.64 28.00
CA ASN A 505 -36.41 -11.79 27.27
C ASN A 505 -36.24 -12.09 25.78
N ARG A 506 -35.08 -11.78 25.17
CA ARG A 506 -34.87 -11.97 23.73
C ARG A 506 -33.64 -12.81 23.41
N ILE A 507 -32.49 -12.50 23.99
CA ILE A 507 -31.22 -13.17 23.65
C ILE A 507 -31.21 -14.62 24.15
N LEU A 508 -31.44 -14.86 25.44
CA LEU A 508 -31.45 -16.23 26.00
C LEU A 508 -32.51 -17.12 25.33
N PRO A 509 -33.78 -16.69 25.17
CA PRO A 509 -34.78 -17.46 24.43
C PRO A 509 -34.38 -17.79 23.00
N ALA A 510 -33.66 -16.89 22.31
CA ALA A 510 -33.16 -17.16 20.96
C ALA A 510 -31.98 -18.14 20.91
N LEU A 511 -31.17 -18.23 21.97
CA LEU A 511 -30.03 -19.15 22.06
C LEU A 511 -30.45 -20.57 22.48
N CYS A 512 -31.48 -20.72 23.32
CA CYS A 512 -31.90 -22.02 23.85
C CYS A 512 -32.19 -23.08 22.76
N PRO A 513 -32.91 -22.79 21.65
CA PRO A 513 -33.14 -23.76 20.58
C PRO A 513 -31.86 -24.27 19.91
N LEU A 514 -30.77 -23.48 19.94
CA LEU A 514 -29.50 -23.85 19.32
C LEU A 514 -28.73 -24.92 20.12
N THR A 515 -29.15 -25.21 21.35
CA THR A 515 -28.58 -26.32 22.15
C THR A 515 -28.86 -27.69 21.54
N THR A 516 -29.88 -27.77 20.67
CA THR A 516 -30.25 -28.97 19.91
C THR A 516 -29.98 -28.81 18.41
N ASP A 517 -29.14 -27.84 18.01
CA ASP A 517 -28.79 -27.62 16.60
C ASP A 517 -28.15 -28.87 15.98
N VAL A 518 -28.31 -29.08 14.67
CA VAL A 518 -27.73 -30.22 13.94
C VAL A 518 -26.19 -30.20 14.00
N ASP A 519 -25.59 -29.01 13.98
CA ASP A 519 -24.15 -28.81 13.97
C ASP A 519 -23.58 -28.79 15.39
N LYS A 520 -22.54 -29.60 15.63
CA LYS A 520 -21.90 -29.68 16.95
C LYS A 520 -21.25 -28.36 17.36
N GLY A 521 -20.62 -27.65 16.44
CA GLY A 521 -19.96 -26.37 16.71
C GLY A 521 -20.96 -25.29 17.14
N VAL A 522 -22.15 -25.28 16.54
CA VAL A 522 -23.26 -24.41 16.97
C VAL A 522 -23.67 -24.73 18.41
N ARG A 523 -23.93 -26.01 18.72
CA ARG A 523 -24.33 -26.44 20.07
C ARG A 523 -23.29 -26.07 21.13
N ASP A 524 -22.01 -26.36 20.85
CA ASP A 524 -20.90 -26.10 21.79
C ASP A 524 -20.80 -24.60 22.13
N ASN A 525 -20.93 -23.72 21.13
CA ASN A 525 -20.93 -22.28 21.34
C ASN A 525 -22.22 -21.81 22.03
N ALA A 526 -23.39 -22.34 21.68
CA ALA A 526 -24.65 -22.01 22.32
C ALA A 526 -24.61 -22.28 23.82
N PHE A 527 -24.21 -23.50 24.24
CA PHE A 527 -24.06 -23.83 25.66
C PHE A 527 -23.07 -22.92 26.39
N ARG A 528 -21.93 -22.61 25.75
CA ARG A 528 -20.91 -21.73 26.35
C ARG A 528 -21.48 -20.32 26.59
N ILE A 529 -22.15 -19.75 25.59
CA ILE A 529 -22.64 -18.37 25.65
C ILE A 529 -23.89 -18.25 26.54
N ILE A 530 -24.78 -19.25 26.55
CA ILE A 530 -25.91 -19.30 27.50
C ILE A 530 -25.42 -19.25 28.94
N ARG A 531 -24.40 -20.06 29.30
CA ARG A 531 -23.82 -20.02 30.65
C ARG A 531 -23.26 -18.63 30.99
N GLY A 532 -22.59 -17.98 30.03
CA GLY A 532 -22.07 -16.62 30.23
C GLY A 532 -23.18 -15.59 30.50
N PHE A 533 -24.27 -15.62 29.72
CA PHE A 533 -25.39 -14.71 29.93
C PHE A 533 -26.20 -15.01 31.20
N LEU A 534 -26.39 -16.28 31.55
CA LEU A 534 -27.06 -16.64 32.81
C LEU A 534 -26.25 -16.18 34.02
N SER A 535 -24.94 -16.41 34.02
CA SER A 535 -24.04 -15.88 35.05
C SER A 535 -24.17 -14.36 35.19
N LYS A 536 -24.39 -13.62 34.08
CA LYS A 536 -24.67 -12.16 34.11
C LYS A 536 -25.86 -11.81 34.96
N LEU A 537 -26.96 -12.52 34.71
CA LEU A 537 -28.24 -12.26 35.36
C LEU A 537 -28.20 -12.69 36.82
N GLU A 538 -27.54 -13.81 37.12
CA GLU A 538 -27.32 -14.30 38.49
C GLU A 538 -26.54 -13.28 39.33
N THR A 539 -25.41 -12.75 38.82
CA THR A 539 -24.63 -11.73 39.55
C THR A 539 -25.43 -10.47 39.87
N VAL A 540 -26.27 -9.99 38.94
CA VAL A 540 -27.14 -8.82 39.20
C VAL A 540 -28.30 -9.17 40.13
N SER A 541 -28.75 -10.43 40.13
CA SER A 541 -29.75 -10.89 41.10
C SER A 541 -29.18 -10.98 42.51
N GLU A 542 -27.90 -11.32 42.67
CA GLU A 542 -27.19 -11.37 43.95
C GLU A 542 -26.89 -9.97 44.50
N ASP A 543 -26.54 -9.02 43.64
CA ASP A 543 -26.36 -7.61 43.99
C ASP A 543 -27.12 -6.68 43.01
N PRO A 544 -28.39 -6.34 43.34
CA PRO A 544 -29.20 -5.45 42.51
C PRO A 544 -28.60 -4.05 42.29
N GLY A 545 -27.68 -3.61 43.15
CA GLY A 545 -26.97 -2.33 42.99
C GLY A 545 -26.03 -2.30 41.78
N LEU A 546 -25.64 -3.47 41.26
CA LEU A 546 -24.80 -3.57 40.07
C LEU A 546 -25.55 -3.27 38.77
N ARG A 547 -26.90 -3.29 38.77
CA ARG A 547 -27.70 -3.08 37.55
C ARG A 547 -27.40 -1.73 36.90
N GLU A 548 -27.46 -0.65 37.67
CA GLU A 548 -27.23 0.70 37.16
C GLU A 548 -25.81 0.86 36.63
N SER A 549 -24.82 0.29 37.34
CA SER A 549 -23.41 0.29 36.92
C SER A 549 -23.19 -0.48 35.61
N MET A 550 -23.81 -1.65 35.47
CA MET A 550 -23.68 -2.51 34.28
C MET A 550 -24.46 -2.00 33.07
N GLU A 551 -25.55 -1.26 33.29
CA GLU A 551 -26.34 -0.64 32.22
C GLU A 551 -25.88 0.78 31.89
N ALA A 552 -25.04 1.42 32.72
CA ALA A 552 -24.47 2.74 32.43
C ALA A 552 -23.64 2.74 31.13
N ASP A 553 -22.90 1.66 30.87
CA ASP A 553 -22.07 1.48 29.67
C ASP A 553 -22.88 1.23 28.38
N VAL A 554 -24.18 0.93 28.50
CA VAL A 554 -25.06 0.63 27.34
C VAL A 554 -25.47 1.89 26.59
N ASN A 555 -25.49 3.04 27.27
CA ASN A 555 -25.89 4.34 26.71
C ASN A 555 -24.72 5.24 26.31
N THR A 556 -23.48 4.85 26.59
CA THR A 556 -22.30 5.67 26.27
C THR A 556 -21.86 5.48 24.83
N ALA A 557 -21.48 6.58 24.19
CA ALA A 557 -20.92 6.56 22.83
C ALA A 557 -19.50 5.95 22.80
N THR A 558 -18.76 6.03 23.91
CA THR A 558 -17.38 5.57 24.03
C THR A 558 -17.29 4.49 25.10
N PRO A 559 -17.24 3.19 24.74
CA PRO A 559 -17.04 2.14 25.72
C PRO A 559 -15.61 2.22 26.28
N SER A 560 -15.46 2.10 27.59
CA SER A 560 -14.18 1.84 28.23
C SER A 560 -13.66 0.47 27.76
N LEU A 561 -12.72 0.44 26.81
CA LEU A 561 -12.10 -0.82 26.35
C LEU A 561 -11.39 -1.53 27.50
N SER A 562 -10.92 -0.77 28.49
CA SER A 562 -10.41 -1.25 29.78
C SER A 562 -11.45 -2.01 30.63
N ASN A 563 -12.75 -1.74 30.47
CA ASN A 563 -13.82 -2.42 31.21
C ASN A 563 -14.35 -3.66 30.48
N ALA A 564 -14.31 -3.71 29.15
CA ALA A 564 -14.79 -4.87 28.38
C ALA A 564 -13.91 -6.12 28.55
N ALA A 565 -12.61 -5.94 28.85
CA ALA A 565 -11.69 -7.03 29.19
C ALA A 565 -11.70 -7.39 30.69
N ALA A 566 -12.19 -6.50 31.55
CA ALA A 566 -12.20 -6.66 33.01
C ALA A 566 -13.55 -7.13 33.58
N THR A 567 -14.51 -7.54 32.73
CA THR A 567 -15.87 -7.84 33.14
C THR A 567 -16.09 -9.35 33.34
N TRP A 568 -15.96 -9.78 34.61
CA TRP A 568 -16.67 -10.81 35.40
C TRP A 568 -17.05 -12.20 34.83
N ALA A 569 -17.06 -12.44 33.52
CA ALA A 569 -17.22 -13.78 32.93
C ALA A 569 -15.84 -14.44 32.71
N GLY A 570 -15.31 -15.07 33.76
CA GLY A 570 -13.99 -15.70 33.79
C GLY A 570 -13.70 -16.60 32.58
N TRP A 571 -12.49 -16.44 32.01
CA TRP A 571 -11.77 -17.23 30.97
C TRP A 571 -12.54 -17.69 29.71
N ALA A 572 -13.76 -18.24 29.83
CA ALA A 572 -14.55 -18.83 28.78
C ALA A 572 -15.16 -17.81 27.79
N VAL A 573 -15.55 -16.61 28.24
CA VAL A 573 -16.11 -15.58 27.35
C VAL A 573 -14.99 -14.70 26.80
N THR A 574 -13.97 -14.38 27.61
CA THR A 574 -12.77 -13.63 27.19
C THR A 574 -11.99 -14.33 26.08
N ALA A 575 -11.82 -15.65 26.14
CA ALA A 575 -11.16 -16.42 25.07
C ALA A 575 -11.94 -16.37 23.74
N VAL A 576 -13.26 -16.22 23.81
CA VAL A 576 -14.16 -16.20 22.66
C VAL A 576 -14.25 -14.80 22.06
N THR A 577 -14.33 -13.75 22.88
CA THR A 577 -14.26 -12.37 22.41
C THR A 577 -12.90 -12.04 21.81
N ALA A 578 -11.81 -12.55 22.39
CA ALA A 578 -10.47 -12.42 21.80
C ALA A 578 -10.39 -13.06 20.40
N LYS A 579 -11.01 -14.23 20.18
CA LYS A 579 -11.10 -14.86 18.85
C LYS A 579 -11.96 -14.04 17.87
N PHE A 580 -12.99 -13.35 18.35
CA PHE A 580 -13.85 -12.51 17.52
C PHE A 580 -13.13 -11.24 17.02
N TYR A 581 -12.35 -10.59 17.89
CA TYR A 581 -11.63 -9.36 17.55
C TYR A 581 -10.28 -9.57 16.85
N ARG A 582 -9.68 -10.78 16.89
CA ARG A 582 -8.43 -11.07 16.18
C ARG A 582 -8.64 -10.94 14.66
N SER A 583 -8.05 -9.91 14.06
CA SER A 583 -7.89 -9.80 12.60
C SER A 583 -6.64 -10.56 12.16
N GLN A 584 -6.74 -11.39 11.12
CA GLN A 584 -5.56 -11.93 10.43
C GLN A 584 -4.87 -10.79 9.68
N SER A 585 -3.95 -10.09 10.35
CA SER A 585 -3.00 -9.16 9.72
C SER A 585 -1.68 -9.04 10.48
N ASP A 586 -1.46 -9.82 11.54
CA ASP A 586 -0.16 -9.88 12.20
C ASP A 586 0.73 -10.91 11.49
N THR A 587 1.49 -10.45 10.51
CA THR A 587 2.71 -11.17 10.10
C THR A 587 3.64 -11.22 11.33
N PRO A 588 4.05 -12.39 11.83
CA PRO A 588 5.00 -12.43 12.93
C PRO A 588 6.34 -11.88 12.43
N LYS A 589 6.73 -10.70 12.93
CA LYS A 589 8.10 -10.22 12.79
C LYS A 589 9.00 -11.22 13.50
N SER A 590 9.79 -11.94 12.71
CA SER A 590 10.92 -12.73 13.19
C SER A 590 11.89 -11.80 13.91
N SER A 591 11.92 -11.87 15.24
CA SER A 591 13.01 -11.35 16.04
C SER A 591 13.74 -12.52 16.69
N ASN A 592 14.87 -12.89 16.09
CA ASN A 592 15.88 -13.74 16.71
C ASN A 592 16.45 -13.02 17.95
N ALA A 593 16.22 -13.58 19.14
CA ALA A 593 17.12 -13.41 20.28
C ALA A 593 17.03 -14.64 21.18
N HIS A 594 18.11 -15.42 21.21
CA HIS A 594 18.38 -16.42 22.23
C HIS A 594 18.64 -15.74 23.57
N SER A 595 17.96 -16.19 24.64
CA SER A 595 18.63 -16.60 25.87
C SER A 595 17.66 -17.19 26.88
N THR A 596 18.06 -18.36 27.37
CA THR A 596 17.56 -19.19 28.46
C THR A 596 17.29 -18.45 29.78
N SER A 597 16.17 -18.77 30.46
CA SER A 597 16.15 -19.28 31.85
C SER A 597 14.72 -19.54 32.36
N ARG A 598 14.45 -20.80 32.74
CA ARG A 598 13.29 -21.21 33.54
C ARG A 598 13.52 -20.78 34.99
N ILE A 599 12.57 -20.09 35.65
CA ILE A 599 12.40 -20.14 37.12
C ILE A 599 10.90 -20.06 37.48
N LEU A 600 10.58 -20.80 38.54
CA LEU A 600 9.32 -21.33 39.02
C LEU A 600 8.34 -20.32 39.63
N LEU A 601 7.07 -20.75 39.58
CA LEU A 601 5.95 -20.41 40.46
C LEU A 601 6.38 -20.20 41.92
N ASN A 602 5.95 -19.10 42.54
CA ASN A 602 5.61 -19.12 43.96
C ASN A 602 4.54 -18.08 44.31
N LYS A 603 3.48 -18.61 44.94
CA LYS A 603 2.43 -17.90 45.68
C LYS A 603 3.06 -17.31 46.95
N PRO A 604 2.48 -16.25 47.55
CA PRO A 604 2.12 -16.43 48.95
C PRO A 604 0.77 -15.84 49.36
N ALA A 605 0.32 -16.37 50.49
CA ALA A 605 -0.93 -16.11 51.18
C ALA A 605 -0.84 -14.89 52.12
N SER A 606 -2.03 -14.49 52.55
CA SER A 606 -2.44 -13.43 53.46
C SER A 606 -1.77 -13.42 54.86
N LEU A 607 -1.65 -12.22 55.47
CA LEU A 607 -2.52 -11.65 56.54
C LEU A 607 -1.76 -10.85 57.64
N GLU A 608 -2.36 -9.70 58.02
CA GLU A 608 -2.30 -8.89 59.28
C GLU A 608 -1.12 -7.92 59.56
N GLN A 609 -1.38 -6.59 59.54
CA GLN A 609 -1.67 -5.63 60.65
C GLN A 609 -0.43 -5.27 61.50
N ALA A 610 -0.12 -4.04 61.95
CA ALA A 610 -0.64 -2.66 61.92
C ALA A 610 0.58 -1.76 62.29
N SER A 611 0.73 -0.46 61.95
CA SER A 611 0.13 0.70 62.62
C SER A 611 0.78 2.02 62.12
N SER A 612 -0.05 3.06 61.92
CA SER A 612 0.13 4.54 62.07
C SER A 612 1.48 5.24 61.73
N SER A 613 1.51 6.33 60.94
CA SER A 613 0.94 7.64 61.31
C SER A 613 0.96 8.71 60.18
N GLN A 614 -0.21 9.33 59.97
CA GLN A 614 -0.57 10.74 59.68
C GLN A 614 0.38 11.71 58.92
N SER A 615 -0.12 12.30 57.81
CA SER A 615 -0.42 13.76 57.73
C SER A 615 -1.18 14.19 56.45
N SER A 616 -2.34 14.80 56.73
CA SER A 616 -3.31 15.69 56.06
C SER A 616 -3.06 16.35 54.68
N ALA A 617 -4.13 16.31 53.84
CA ALA A 617 -4.88 17.41 53.14
C ALA A 617 -4.10 18.55 52.41
N SER A 618 -4.48 19.11 51.25
CA SER A 618 -5.71 19.16 50.44
C SER A 618 -5.45 19.86 49.09
N THR A 619 -6.14 19.38 48.04
CA THR A 619 -6.70 20.05 46.83
C THR A 619 -6.25 21.46 46.40
N THR A 620 -5.90 21.59 45.10
CA THR A 620 -6.55 22.52 44.13
C THR A 620 -6.04 22.24 42.70
N ALA A 621 -6.93 21.94 41.75
CA ALA A 621 -6.66 22.09 40.32
C ALA A 621 -7.87 22.74 39.66
N THR A 622 -7.59 23.86 39.01
CA THR A 622 -8.46 24.86 38.39
C THR A 622 -9.29 24.34 37.23
N THR A 623 -10.58 24.66 37.24
CA THR A 623 -11.49 24.54 36.09
C THR A 623 -11.61 25.89 35.37
N SER A 624 -11.64 25.86 34.04
CA SER A 624 -12.03 27.01 33.21
C SER A 624 -12.84 26.51 32.00
N SER A 625 -14.15 26.53 32.21
CA SER A 625 -15.22 27.01 31.31
C SER A 625 -15.16 26.69 29.81
N ALA A 626 -16.05 25.80 29.36
CA ALA A 626 -16.69 25.87 28.04
C ALA A 626 -18.20 26.06 28.23
N THR A 627 -18.75 26.92 27.38
CA THR A 627 -20.04 27.62 27.44
C THR A 627 -21.28 26.72 27.32
N SER A 628 -22.27 27.02 28.16
CA SER A 628 -23.61 26.43 28.21
C SER A 628 -24.46 26.76 26.97
N MET A 629 -25.20 25.77 26.45
CA MET A 629 -26.40 26.01 25.65
C MET A 629 -27.63 25.91 26.56
N THR A 630 -28.46 26.94 26.48
CA THR A 630 -29.67 27.18 27.27
C THR A 630 -30.84 26.32 26.82
N SER A 631 -31.53 25.76 27.80
CA SER A 631 -32.85 25.11 27.75
C SER A 631 -33.98 26.13 27.55
N LEU A 632 -34.95 25.84 26.67
CA LEU A 632 -36.30 26.41 26.72
C LEU A 632 -37.33 25.35 26.30
N ASP A 633 -38.39 25.28 27.10
CA ASP A 633 -39.58 24.41 27.01
C ASP A 633 -40.49 24.72 25.79
N PRO A 634 -41.46 23.84 25.45
CA PRO A 634 -42.30 23.97 24.27
C PRO A 634 -43.64 24.67 24.58
N ASP A 635 -44.07 25.57 23.70
CA ASP A 635 -45.45 26.06 23.64
C ASP A 635 -46.00 26.02 22.19
N HIS A 636 -47.30 25.79 22.13
CA HIS A 636 -48.13 25.38 21.00
C HIS A 636 -48.49 26.49 19.97
N GLU A 637 -48.94 26.01 18.79
CA GLU A 637 -49.90 26.57 17.81
C GLU A 637 -49.43 27.11 16.43
N HIS A 638 -49.96 26.43 15.40
CA HIS A 638 -50.38 26.84 14.03
C HIS A 638 -49.49 27.79 13.19
N ASP A 639 -48.96 27.32 12.05
CA ASP A 639 -49.67 27.44 10.77
C ASP A 639 -48.94 26.77 9.58
N THR A 640 -49.76 26.31 8.63
CA THR A 640 -49.42 25.60 7.39
C THR A 640 -48.70 26.48 6.35
N GLN A 641 -47.68 25.94 5.67
CA GLN A 641 -47.60 25.89 4.19
C GLN A 641 -46.31 25.23 3.66
N ASN A 642 -46.50 24.03 3.08
CA ASN A 642 -46.00 23.57 1.78
C ASN A 642 -44.52 23.82 1.39
N THR A 643 -43.66 22.84 1.68
CA THR A 643 -42.52 22.52 0.79
C THR A 643 -42.34 21.01 0.72
N GLN A 644 -42.66 20.43 -0.43
CA GLN A 644 -42.41 19.03 -0.74
C GLN A 644 -40.90 18.78 -0.80
N ASN A 645 -40.37 18.09 0.21
CA ASN A 645 -39.04 17.49 0.17
C ASN A 645 -39.21 15.98 0.27
N THR A 646 -38.80 15.27 -0.78
CA THR A 646 -38.73 13.81 -0.82
C THR A 646 -37.60 13.34 0.09
N ASN A 647 -37.89 13.20 1.39
CA ASN A 647 -37.06 12.43 2.30
C ASN A 647 -37.34 10.94 2.07
N SER A 648 -36.27 10.19 1.83
CA SER A 648 -36.26 8.73 1.83
C SER A 648 -36.70 8.23 3.21
N ASP A 649 -37.91 7.71 3.31
CA ASP A 649 -38.35 6.89 4.44
C ASP A 649 -37.48 5.62 4.50
N CYS A 650 -36.43 5.69 5.31
CA CYS A 650 -35.62 4.53 5.68
C CYS A 650 -36.50 3.65 6.58
N ASP A 651 -37.09 2.61 6.00
CA ASP A 651 -37.92 1.63 6.69
C ASP A 651 -37.10 0.84 7.72
N TRP A 652 -37.09 1.33 8.97
CA TRP A 652 -36.37 0.73 10.10
C TRP A 652 -37.03 -0.57 10.60
N ASP A 653 -38.26 -0.86 10.17
CA ASP A 653 -39.00 -2.09 10.50
C ASP A 653 -38.32 -3.34 9.93
N CYS A 654 -37.33 -3.17 9.04
CA CYS A 654 -36.50 -4.27 8.54
C CYS A 654 -35.71 -4.99 9.65
N TRP A 655 -35.50 -4.40 10.84
CA TRP A 655 -34.69 -4.98 11.92
C TRP A 655 -35.50 -5.51 13.10
N ASP A 656 -36.73 -5.04 13.32
CA ASP A 656 -37.57 -5.51 14.42
C ASP A 656 -38.25 -6.83 14.07
N ALA A 657 -37.93 -7.84 14.89
CA ALA A 657 -38.60 -9.12 14.89
C ALA A 657 -39.90 -8.96 15.67
N ASP A 658 -41.01 -8.73 14.95
CA ASP A 658 -42.37 -9.14 15.38
C ASP A 658 -43.46 -9.01 14.29
N ASN A 659 -43.19 -8.46 13.09
CA ASN A 659 -44.24 -8.28 12.06
C ASN A 659 -43.94 -8.91 10.69
N TRP A 660 -43.24 -10.05 10.65
CA TRP A 660 -42.88 -10.75 9.39
C TRP A 660 -43.48 -12.15 9.24
N GLY A 661 -44.45 -12.51 10.08
CA GLY A 661 -45.16 -13.80 10.06
C GLY A 661 -46.43 -13.85 9.20
N ASP A 662 -46.85 -12.74 8.58
CA ASP A 662 -48.15 -12.67 7.89
C ASP A 662 -48.06 -12.06 6.49
N MET A 663 -47.19 -12.62 5.65
CA MET A 663 -47.15 -12.31 4.21
C MET A 663 -46.87 -13.58 3.38
N GLU A 664 -47.60 -14.67 3.67
CA GLU A 664 -47.81 -15.77 2.73
C GLU A 664 -49.27 -15.77 2.28
N GLN A 665 -49.71 -14.72 1.56
CA GLN A 665 -50.83 -14.80 0.61
C GLN A 665 -50.97 -13.49 -0.18
N GLN A 666 -50.08 -13.27 -1.14
CA GLN A 666 -50.42 -12.47 -2.32
C GLN A 666 -49.55 -12.90 -3.50
N SER A 667 -50.03 -13.93 -4.21
CA SER A 667 -49.67 -14.12 -5.61
C SER A 667 -50.91 -14.52 -6.41
N THR A 668 -51.16 -13.69 -7.42
CA THR A 668 -51.86 -13.95 -8.69
C THR A 668 -53.36 -14.29 -8.65
N THR A 669 -54.20 -13.34 -9.05
CA THR A 669 -55.44 -13.64 -9.78
C THR A 669 -55.51 -12.78 -11.05
N ALA A 670 -55.50 -13.46 -12.19
CA ALA A 670 -56.05 -12.96 -13.45
C ALA A 670 -57.48 -13.53 -13.60
N PRO A 671 -58.37 -12.88 -14.38
CA PRO A 671 -59.81 -12.99 -14.17
C PRO A 671 -60.39 -14.24 -14.85
N SER A 672 -61.32 -14.92 -14.18
CA SER A 672 -62.25 -15.85 -14.83
C SER A 672 -63.67 -15.70 -14.27
N VAL A 673 -64.61 -15.79 -15.21
CA VAL A 673 -66.05 -15.49 -15.16
C VAL A 673 -66.82 -16.54 -14.35
N PRO A 674 -67.95 -16.22 -13.68
CA PRO A 674 -68.55 -17.10 -12.68
C PRO A 674 -69.60 -18.05 -13.27
N LEU A 675 -69.67 -19.27 -12.73
CA LEU A 675 -70.85 -20.15 -12.81
C LEU A 675 -71.06 -20.88 -11.47
N ASN A 676 -72.34 -21.00 -11.14
CA ASN A 676 -72.96 -21.29 -9.84
C ASN A 676 -72.88 -22.77 -9.37
N PRO A 677 -73.34 -23.08 -8.13
CA PRO A 677 -72.87 -24.20 -7.30
C PRO A 677 -73.80 -25.42 -7.27
N ALA A 678 -73.31 -26.57 -6.79
CA ALA A 678 -74.15 -27.62 -6.20
C ALA A 678 -73.35 -28.66 -5.36
N SER A 679 -73.84 -28.88 -4.12
CA SER A 679 -74.04 -30.16 -3.41
C SER A 679 -72.86 -31.17 -3.27
N SER A 680 -72.26 -31.39 -2.08
CA SER A 680 -72.74 -32.13 -0.89
C SER A 680 -72.35 -33.63 -0.86
N ILE A 681 -71.88 -34.06 0.33
CA ILE A 681 -72.04 -35.41 0.96
C ILE A 681 -70.95 -36.49 0.73
N SER A 682 -70.13 -36.62 1.78
CA SER A 682 -69.86 -37.79 2.65
C SER A 682 -69.04 -39.03 2.24
N SER A 683 -68.19 -39.38 3.23
CA SER A 683 -68.03 -40.69 3.91
C SER A 683 -67.11 -41.78 3.33
N SER A 684 -65.96 -41.91 4.01
CA SER A 684 -65.42 -43.10 4.71
C SER A 684 -65.16 -44.42 3.97
N GLY A 685 -63.98 -45.00 4.21
CA GLY A 685 -63.83 -46.45 4.23
C GLY A 685 -62.40 -47.02 4.11
N HIS A 686 -61.90 -47.52 5.24
CA HIS A 686 -61.12 -48.77 5.41
C HIS A 686 -59.59 -48.82 5.17
N SER A 687 -58.90 -49.08 6.29
CA SER A 687 -57.71 -49.92 6.46
C SER A 687 -58.14 -51.41 6.63
N PRO A 688 -57.29 -52.48 6.52
CA PRO A 688 -56.20 -52.77 7.48
C PRO A 688 -54.97 -53.64 7.04
N LYS A 689 -53.89 -53.50 7.83
CA LYS A 689 -52.88 -54.47 8.41
C LYS A 689 -52.31 -55.69 7.64
N ALA A 690 -50.98 -55.88 7.78
CA ALA A 690 -50.25 -56.96 8.51
C ALA A 690 -48.87 -57.22 7.86
N ASN A 691 -47.74 -56.99 8.55
CA ASN A 691 -46.96 -57.87 9.46
C ASN A 691 -45.99 -58.82 8.71
N GLU A 692 -44.68 -58.73 9.00
CA GLU A 692 -43.84 -59.81 9.56
C GLU A 692 -42.34 -59.53 9.48
N GLN A 693 -41.65 -60.02 10.51
CA GLN A 693 -40.27 -59.85 10.94
C GLN A 693 -39.62 -61.24 10.94
N TRP A 694 -38.36 -61.39 10.49
CA TRP A 694 -37.48 -62.52 10.85
C TRP A 694 -36.00 -62.12 10.86
N THR A 695 -35.28 -62.74 11.78
CA THR A 695 -33.96 -62.47 12.36
C THR A 695 -32.82 -63.37 11.82
N SER A 696 -31.61 -63.16 12.37
CA SER A 696 -30.46 -64.10 12.58
C SER A 696 -29.22 -63.81 11.69
N LEU A 697 -27.95 -63.87 12.12
CA LEU A 697 -27.24 -64.63 13.17
C LEU A 697 -25.85 -63.99 13.50
N GLU A 698 -25.30 -64.30 14.68
CA GLU A 698 -23.93 -64.00 15.20
C GLU A 698 -22.86 -64.99 14.73
N GLU A 699 -21.58 -64.59 14.69
CA GLU A 699 -20.39 -65.44 15.00
C GLU A 699 -19.08 -64.59 15.13
N GLU A 700 -18.33 -64.81 16.21
CA GLU A 700 -16.88 -64.57 16.45
C GLU A 700 -16.22 -65.94 16.82
N PRO A 701 -14.90 -66.14 17.07
CA PRO A 701 -13.68 -65.29 17.03
C PRO A 701 -12.44 -65.98 16.36
N GLU A 702 -11.27 -65.30 16.31
CA GLU A 702 -9.94 -65.76 16.85
C GLU A 702 -8.71 -65.04 16.24
N GLU A 703 -7.67 -64.97 17.09
CA GLU A 703 -6.39 -64.23 17.10
C GLU A 703 -5.34 -64.83 16.11
N GLU A 704 -4.09 -64.39 15.88
CA GLU A 704 -3.06 -63.72 16.69
C GLU A 704 -1.85 -63.41 15.76
N THR A 705 -1.11 -62.31 15.95
CA THR A 705 0.37 -62.30 16.16
C THR A 705 0.94 -60.89 16.30
N THR A 706 1.86 -60.78 17.25
CA THR A 706 2.34 -59.59 17.96
C THR A 706 3.78 -59.22 17.59
N GLN A 707 4.16 -57.95 17.84
CA GLN A 707 5.45 -57.40 18.32
C GLN A 707 5.57 -55.93 17.83
N GLY A 708 5.68 -54.86 18.62
CA GLY A 708 5.83 -54.64 20.06
C GLY A 708 6.97 -53.64 20.31
N VAL A 709 6.69 -52.34 20.56
CA VAL A 709 7.58 -51.42 21.31
C VAL A 709 6.77 -50.32 22.04
N GLN A 710 6.74 -50.47 23.37
CA GLN A 710 6.77 -49.52 24.51
C GLN A 710 6.21 -48.08 24.48
N ASP A 711 5.44 -47.84 25.55
CA ASP A 711 4.71 -46.66 26.04
C ASP A 711 5.50 -45.36 26.30
N LYS A 712 4.80 -44.22 26.16
CA LYS A 712 4.53 -43.26 27.26
C LYS A 712 3.55 -42.14 26.85
N ASN A 713 2.40 -42.12 27.52
CA ASN A 713 1.64 -40.97 28.06
C ASN A 713 1.88 -39.56 27.44
N ASP A 714 0.88 -38.97 26.80
CA ASP A 714 0.37 -37.65 27.21
C ASP A 714 -1.00 -37.30 26.60
N SER A 715 -1.70 -36.48 27.37
CA SER A 715 -3.00 -35.81 27.24
C SER A 715 -3.50 -35.38 25.86
N SER A 716 -4.82 -35.46 25.73
CA SER A 716 -5.63 -34.96 24.62
C SER A 716 -5.63 -33.42 24.54
N GLU A 717 -4.89 -32.89 23.57
CA GLU A 717 -4.91 -31.47 23.20
C GLU A 717 -5.31 -31.36 21.71
N VAL A 718 -6.61 -31.17 21.44
CA VAL A 718 -7.12 -30.97 20.07
C VAL A 718 -7.11 -29.47 19.76
N GLY A 719 -5.97 -29.00 19.25
CA GLY A 719 -5.79 -27.68 18.65
C GLY A 719 -6.34 -27.62 17.22
N TRP A 720 -6.91 -26.49 16.85
CA TRP A 720 -7.43 -26.21 15.51
C TRP A 720 -6.29 -25.68 14.63
N GLU A 721 -5.87 -26.46 13.63
CA GLU A 721 -4.91 -26.04 12.60
C GLU A 721 -5.58 -25.74 11.24
N ASP A 722 -4.92 -24.83 10.51
CA ASP A 722 -5.24 -24.04 9.31
C ASP A 722 -5.64 -24.80 8.01
N SER A 723 -6.24 -25.98 8.07
CA SER A 723 -6.34 -26.85 6.88
C SER A 723 -7.55 -26.65 5.94
N GLU A 724 -8.41 -25.64 6.13
CA GLU A 724 -9.59 -25.42 5.25
C GLU A 724 -9.63 -24.08 4.52
N PHE A 725 -8.49 -23.43 4.33
CA PHE A 725 -8.41 -22.22 3.50
C PHE A 725 -7.30 -22.35 2.45
N GLN A 726 -7.63 -22.98 1.32
CA GLN A 726 -6.86 -22.82 0.08
C GLN A 726 -7.68 -22.03 -0.94
N SER A 727 -7.13 -20.88 -1.33
CA SER A 727 -7.45 -20.21 -2.58
C SER A 727 -7.16 -21.15 -3.75
N LEU A 728 -8.12 -21.32 -4.66
CA LEU A 728 -7.95 -22.03 -5.93
C LEU A 728 -7.02 -21.25 -6.86
N GLU A 729 -5.72 -21.24 -6.58
CA GLU A 729 -4.62 -20.88 -7.48
C GLU A 729 -3.31 -21.05 -6.69
N ASP A 730 -2.73 -22.27 -6.75
CA ASP A 730 -1.28 -22.56 -6.75
C ASP A 730 -1.05 -24.02 -6.33
N VAL A 731 -0.92 -24.90 -7.32
CA VAL A 731 -0.31 -26.23 -7.12
C VAL A 731 1.15 -26.10 -7.55
N GLN A 732 2.07 -25.92 -6.60
CA GLN A 732 3.48 -26.24 -6.81
C GLN A 732 3.73 -27.71 -6.40
N PRO A 733 4.45 -28.52 -7.20
CA PRO A 733 4.71 -29.91 -6.85
C PRO A 733 5.82 -30.02 -5.81
N LEU A 734 5.54 -30.77 -4.74
CA LEU A 734 6.53 -31.25 -3.78
C LEU A 734 7.51 -32.21 -4.46
N GLU A 735 8.80 -32.02 -4.17
CA GLU A 735 9.90 -32.92 -4.53
C GLU A 735 9.67 -34.34 -3.97
N GLN A 736 9.90 -35.36 -4.80
CA GLN A 736 10.10 -36.74 -4.36
C GLN A 736 11.39 -37.32 -4.98
N PRO A 737 12.04 -38.26 -4.30
CA PRO A 737 13.37 -38.75 -4.66
C PRO A 737 13.33 -39.73 -5.85
N ASN A 738 14.32 -39.56 -6.74
CA ASN A 738 14.91 -40.41 -7.79
C ASN A 738 14.27 -41.76 -8.26
N ILE A 739 14.54 -42.05 -9.57
CA ILE A 739 14.51 -43.31 -10.39
C ILE A 739 13.27 -43.45 -11.36
N PRO A 740 13.33 -43.98 -12.62
CA PRO A 740 13.18 -43.17 -13.85
C PRO A 740 12.09 -43.63 -14.87
N SER A 741 11.86 -42.77 -15.87
CA SER A 741 11.31 -43.04 -17.23
C SER A 741 9.81 -43.42 -17.39
N GLY A 742 9.02 -42.48 -17.91
CA GLY A 742 7.63 -42.73 -18.34
C GLY A 742 6.85 -41.52 -18.86
N ASN A 743 7.38 -40.75 -19.82
CA ASN A 743 6.82 -39.44 -20.20
C ASN A 743 5.66 -39.46 -21.23
N ASN A 744 5.26 -40.61 -21.80
CA ASN A 744 4.28 -40.62 -22.90
C ASN A 744 2.79 -40.57 -22.49
N LYS A 745 2.42 -41.04 -21.29
CA LYS A 745 1.00 -41.08 -20.87
C LYS A 745 0.43 -39.71 -20.49
N TYR A 746 1.28 -38.82 -19.97
CA TYR A 746 0.86 -37.50 -19.51
C TYR A 746 0.57 -36.54 -20.67
N GLU A 747 1.39 -36.59 -21.73
CA GLU A 747 1.16 -35.79 -22.94
C GLU A 747 -0.11 -36.23 -23.69
N GLU A 748 -0.37 -37.54 -23.75
CA GLU A 748 -1.58 -38.07 -24.39
C GLU A 748 -2.85 -37.66 -23.62
N ALA A 749 -2.81 -37.68 -22.29
CA ALA A 749 -3.90 -37.20 -21.44
C ALA A 749 -4.15 -35.69 -21.61
N ARG A 750 -3.08 -34.90 -21.74
CA ARG A 750 -3.17 -33.45 -21.98
C ARG A 750 -3.79 -33.13 -23.34
N ARG A 751 -3.37 -33.83 -24.40
CA ARG A 751 -3.93 -33.68 -25.75
C ARG A 751 -5.41 -34.03 -25.78
N LYS A 752 -5.81 -35.13 -25.13
CA LYS A 752 -7.22 -35.57 -25.06
C LYS A 752 -8.11 -34.59 -24.26
N ARG A 753 -7.54 -33.87 -23.28
CA ARG A 753 -8.23 -32.82 -22.52
C ARG A 753 -8.43 -31.55 -23.35
N GLU A 754 -7.44 -31.14 -24.12
CA GLU A 754 -7.54 -30.00 -25.05
C GLU A 754 -8.55 -30.28 -26.17
N GLU A 755 -8.54 -31.50 -26.72
CA GLU A 755 -9.47 -31.90 -27.77
C GLU A 755 -10.94 -31.92 -27.29
N ARG A 756 -11.18 -32.39 -26.06
CA ARG A 756 -12.50 -32.28 -25.40
C ARG A 756 -12.93 -30.83 -25.17
N LYS A 757 -12.01 -29.93 -24.83
CA LYS A 757 -12.30 -28.50 -24.62
C LYS A 757 -12.72 -27.84 -25.93
N LEU A 758 -12.00 -28.14 -27.02
CA LEU A 758 -12.28 -27.61 -28.36
C LEU A 758 -13.61 -28.15 -28.94
N ALA A 759 -13.90 -29.43 -28.70
CA ALA A 759 -15.18 -30.03 -29.09
C ALA A 759 -16.37 -29.39 -28.37
N ARG A 760 -16.23 -29.09 -27.06
CA ARG A 760 -17.27 -28.42 -26.27
C ARG A 760 -17.52 -26.98 -26.72
N GLN A 761 -16.46 -26.28 -27.14
CA GLN A 761 -16.56 -24.94 -27.72
C GLN A 761 -17.29 -24.94 -29.06
N ARG A 762 -16.92 -25.84 -29.99
CA ARG A 762 -17.65 -26.01 -31.27
C ARG A 762 -19.11 -26.36 -31.06
N GLN A 763 -19.43 -27.19 -30.06
CA GLN A 763 -20.81 -27.56 -29.75
C GLN A 763 -21.62 -26.37 -29.21
N MET A 764 -21.01 -25.46 -28.44
CA MET A 764 -21.66 -24.22 -28.00
C MET A 764 -21.86 -23.22 -29.14
N GLU A 765 -20.88 -23.09 -30.04
CA GLU A 765 -21.00 -22.24 -31.23
C GLU A 765 -22.09 -22.77 -32.19
N ALA A 766 -22.16 -24.09 -32.40
CA ALA A 766 -23.23 -24.71 -33.17
C ALA A 766 -24.61 -24.47 -32.53
N LYS A 767 -24.72 -24.58 -31.20
CA LYS A 767 -25.97 -24.25 -30.47
C LYS A 767 -26.35 -22.78 -30.60
N ARG A 768 -25.39 -21.85 -30.59
CA ARG A 768 -25.63 -20.41 -30.85
C ARG A 768 -26.08 -20.16 -32.29
N ALA A 769 -25.46 -20.82 -33.27
CA ALA A 769 -25.83 -20.69 -34.68
C ALA A 769 -27.23 -21.24 -34.97
N VAL A 770 -27.64 -22.33 -34.31
CA VAL A 770 -29.01 -22.87 -34.41
C VAL A 770 -30.02 -21.92 -33.76
N LYS A 771 -29.68 -21.32 -32.61
CA LYS A 771 -30.54 -20.33 -31.93
C LYS A 771 -30.76 -19.04 -32.75
N LEU A 772 -29.77 -18.66 -33.56
CA LEU A 772 -29.92 -17.54 -34.52
C LEU A 772 -30.80 -17.89 -35.72
N ARG A 773 -30.87 -19.17 -36.11
CA ARG A 773 -31.70 -19.62 -37.26
C ARG A 773 -33.16 -19.88 -36.90
N THR A 774 -33.49 -20.07 -35.63
CA THR A 774 -34.85 -20.40 -35.18
C THR A 774 -35.63 -19.22 -34.58
N ASN A 775 -35.11 -17.99 -34.66
CA ASN A 775 -35.81 -16.80 -34.16
C ASN A 775 -36.64 -16.14 -35.29
N PRO A 776 -37.99 -16.20 -35.28
CA PRO A 776 -38.82 -15.63 -36.35
C PRO A 776 -38.84 -14.10 -36.37
N ALA A 777 -38.23 -13.43 -35.39
CA ALA A 777 -38.27 -11.98 -35.25
C ALA A 777 -37.21 -11.21 -36.07
N ALA A 778 -36.35 -11.89 -36.84
CA ALA A 778 -35.27 -11.24 -37.62
C ALA A 778 -35.57 -11.09 -39.12
N LYS A 779 -36.86 -11.05 -39.52
CA LYS A 779 -37.30 -10.62 -40.86
C LYS A 779 -38.21 -9.40 -40.75
N LYS A 780 -37.65 -8.30 -40.28
CA LYS A 780 -38.05 -6.91 -40.60
C LYS A 780 -37.01 -5.99 -39.97
N ILE A 781 -36.00 -5.67 -40.76
CA ILE A 781 -35.36 -4.36 -40.97
C ILE A 781 -34.47 -4.53 -42.19
#